data_AF-A0AA38XVY2-F1
#
_entry.id   AF-A0AA38XVY2-F1
#
_cell.length_a   1.000
_cell.length_b   1.000
_cell.length_c   1.000
_cell.angle_alpha   90.00
_cell.angle_beta   90.00
_cell.angle_gamma   90.00
#
_symmetry.space_group_name_H-M   'P 1'
#
loop_
_entity.id
_entity.type
_entity.pdbx_description
1 polymer ?
#
loop_
_entity_poly.entity_id
_entity_poly.type
_entity_poly.pdbx_seq_one_letter_code
_entity_poly.pdbx_strand_id
1 'polypeptide(L)'
;MTRPLPFKTSLTEISLAFRPRQEPLEVQGQEQTRRALADLLRKHSSSPHDSIRVKFRNFSDYLSTVGAGEHKLQEQIRLAETAPIESCSLMLTKRANRNVQEFNAFFRTPPWYRGKLQAGDKALVSLYLPNGRRERWLMRVIEPPHYARASEIVAVLSPAPEWRGGDQIKPITPPPPKFTGREELDWILKQTGIRARIAPEFRHSLWYYITRASEELFHRSCQVSIDPLEKSALDFLVGKFEDLREVNIYSTLHDESLASNALMDLNDGQKQAIEMAKKAPGGFLICHGGPGTGKTHFIIEAVTPFLKDSAKKHKLLLTAATNRGVDSMASALSDRLEKLSKDDSSLKSRYVLRVHSYKTEKAIVMRQAEKDRRRNLCKKPAISTKPASDQTSENTDATGSISAHCATFSSSKFELVDDHRVQNISLSVGQKVLELQGLVKPMPESNRPSTPGKSEGFVRLYRKYGEGIPLTERENTKLEESLDEVLGAAVRGATALCATVGGAAEFNISRHYSNAELIIMDEAARIPEFETWTLFAFYPKALGKIMVGDPDQMGPHIDEYEEVEPYHEQLSMSLQERCQDAGFGSAFFTIQYRAIPEIADIYNRACYKNRLLHHETTSVDHPNRALADALKKHNKEKYECDASVVFFEIPSAIESKVYGTSKACEQYAACVINILEDLLSADFGSDVRPCTIAVLTPYSGQFKVLSLAKDKMRKTYPAIEKVIIETVGKSQGMQYDIVIADPVLVDGKPRFLTQKRLNVFLSRARHGLYVVGRYQVWRGMDWVEAEPLQALGMALWQYRAPSTVPVPRQSKFIDSGVFRS
;
A
#
# COMPACT_ATOMS: atom_id res chain seq x y z
N MET A 1 -6.35 -62.32 32.40
CA MET A 1 -7.06 -63.29 31.54
C MET A 1 -8.55 -63.12 31.76
N THR A 2 -9.28 -62.49 30.85
CA THR A 2 -10.75 -62.52 30.80
C THR A 2 -11.24 -62.06 29.42
N ARG A 3 -11.79 -63.01 28.66
CA ARG A 3 -12.91 -62.84 27.69
C ARG A 3 -14.23 -63.03 28.48
N PRO A 4 -15.47 -62.90 27.92
CA PRO A 4 -16.04 -62.03 26.87
C PRO A 4 -17.47 -61.43 27.19
N LEU A 5 -17.89 -60.36 26.47
CA LEU A 5 -19.27 -59.93 26.01
C LEU A 5 -20.42 -59.74 27.06
N PRO A 6 -21.58 -59.04 26.82
CA PRO A 6 -22.25 -58.70 25.55
C PRO A 6 -23.05 -57.34 25.46
N PHE A 7 -23.71 -57.13 24.30
CA PHE A 7 -24.94 -56.33 24.00
C PHE A 7 -24.89 -54.85 23.53
N LYS A 8 -25.36 -54.73 22.27
CA LYS A 8 -26.09 -53.65 21.56
C LYS A 8 -26.76 -52.57 22.41
N THR A 9 -26.63 -51.30 21.98
CA THR A 9 -27.75 -50.50 21.42
C THR A 9 -27.23 -49.21 20.75
N SER A 10 -27.95 -48.81 19.69
CA SER A 10 -27.75 -47.64 18.82
C SER A 10 -27.99 -46.30 19.51
N LEU A 11 -27.26 -45.27 19.09
CA LEU A 11 -27.78 -43.90 18.91
C LEU A 11 -26.93 -43.16 17.88
N THR A 12 -27.60 -42.66 16.85
CA THR A 12 -27.06 -41.87 15.75
C THR A 12 -26.76 -40.45 16.27
N GLU A 13 -25.48 -40.10 16.37
CA GLU A 13 -25.03 -38.70 16.41
C GLU A 13 -23.96 -38.53 15.33
N ILE A 14 -24.27 -37.66 14.35
CA ILE A 14 -23.31 -37.22 13.35
C ILE A 14 -22.33 -36.30 14.06
N SER A 15 -21.25 -36.89 14.57
CA SER A 15 -20.04 -36.20 14.99
C SER A 15 -19.25 -35.83 13.73
N LEU A 16 -19.10 -34.52 13.48
CA LEU A 16 -18.09 -34.00 12.56
C LEU A 16 -16.71 -34.29 13.17
N ALA A 17 -16.12 -35.39 12.73
CA ALA A 17 -14.80 -35.85 13.12
C ALA A 17 -13.73 -34.83 12.67
N PHE A 18 -13.29 -33.98 13.59
CA PHE A 18 -11.97 -33.37 13.49
C PHE A 18 -10.92 -34.48 13.65
N ARG A 19 -10.11 -34.69 12.62
CA ARG A 19 -8.96 -35.62 12.66
C ARG A 19 -8.00 -35.26 13.81
N PRO A 20 -7.22 -36.22 14.33
CA PRO A 20 -6.33 -36.01 15.46
C PRO A 20 -5.26 -34.98 15.12
N ARG A 21 -5.03 -34.05 16.05
CA ARG A 21 -3.97 -33.04 16.00
C ARG A 21 -2.60 -33.73 15.95
N GLN A 22 -1.79 -33.41 14.95
CA GLN A 22 -0.34 -33.61 15.04
C GLN A 22 0.23 -32.58 16.03
N GLU A 23 1.21 -32.99 16.84
CA GLU A 23 1.96 -32.06 17.70
C GLU A 23 2.77 -31.09 16.81
N PRO A 24 2.83 -29.79 17.16
CA PRO A 24 3.58 -28.81 16.41
C PRO A 24 5.08 -29.15 16.42
N LEU A 25 5.73 -29.03 15.27
CA LEU A 25 7.16 -29.28 15.15
C LEU A 25 7.94 -28.10 15.75
N GLU A 26 8.78 -28.35 16.76
CA GLU A 26 9.80 -27.40 17.17
C GLU A 26 11.01 -27.52 16.25
N VAL A 27 11.42 -26.42 15.62
CA VAL A 27 12.55 -26.40 14.68
C VAL A 27 13.69 -25.54 15.25
N GLN A 28 14.95 -25.95 15.00
CA GLN A 28 16.15 -25.24 15.47
C GLN A 28 17.03 -24.82 14.30
N GLY A 29 17.22 -23.51 14.10
CA GLY A 29 18.27 -22.95 13.24
C GLY A 29 17.97 -22.99 11.73
N GLN A 30 18.60 -22.08 10.97
CA GLN A 30 18.25 -21.79 9.58
C GLN A 30 18.29 -23.00 8.62
N GLU A 31 19.36 -23.80 8.63
CA GLU A 31 19.55 -24.88 7.65
C GLU A 31 18.75 -26.16 7.98
N GLN A 32 18.59 -26.49 9.27
CA GLN A 32 17.72 -27.58 9.71
C GLN A 32 16.24 -27.20 9.53
N THR A 33 15.88 -25.93 9.77
CA THR A 33 14.52 -25.42 9.52
C THR A 33 14.17 -25.46 8.05
N ARG A 34 15.08 -25.03 7.18
CA ARG A 34 14.92 -25.12 5.72
C ARG A 34 14.67 -26.54 5.25
N ARG A 35 15.48 -27.50 5.71
CA ARG A 35 15.32 -28.92 5.33
C ARG A 35 14.05 -29.53 5.91
N ALA A 36 13.74 -29.24 7.17
CA ALA A 36 12.54 -29.75 7.81
C ALA A 36 11.26 -29.22 7.15
N LEU A 37 11.16 -27.90 6.89
CA LEU A 37 10.03 -27.31 6.18
C LEU A 37 9.92 -27.82 4.75
N ALA A 38 11.02 -27.83 3.99
CA ALA A 38 11.02 -28.30 2.61
C ALA A 38 10.70 -29.79 2.49
N ASP A 39 11.14 -30.63 3.43
CA ASP A 39 10.79 -32.06 3.46
C ASP A 39 9.34 -32.29 3.90
N LEU A 40 8.80 -31.45 4.80
CA LEU A 40 7.39 -31.50 5.21
C LEU A 40 6.45 -31.04 4.08
N LEU A 41 6.76 -29.91 3.44
CA LEU A 41 6.01 -29.41 2.29
C LEU A 41 6.01 -30.44 1.15
N ARG A 42 7.15 -31.09 0.90
CA ARG A 42 7.24 -32.19 -0.08
C ARG A 42 6.40 -33.41 0.32
N LYS A 43 6.42 -33.83 1.59
CA LYS A 43 5.68 -35.00 2.08
C LYS A 43 4.17 -34.77 2.17
N HIS A 44 3.72 -33.56 2.48
CA HIS A 44 2.29 -33.22 2.65
C HIS A 44 1.65 -32.53 1.45
N SER A 45 2.39 -32.30 0.36
CA SER A 45 1.89 -31.74 -0.91
C SER A 45 0.75 -32.52 -1.59
N SER A 46 0.41 -33.71 -1.09
CA SER A 46 -0.66 -34.57 -1.63
C SER A 46 -2.03 -34.41 -0.96
N SER A 47 -2.12 -33.66 0.15
CA SER A 47 -3.38 -33.41 0.87
C SER A 47 -3.61 -31.90 1.06
N PRO A 48 -4.59 -31.28 0.37
CA PRO A 48 -4.88 -29.83 0.49
C PRO A 48 -5.51 -29.41 1.83
N HIS A 49 -5.45 -30.28 2.85
CA HIS A 49 -6.09 -30.08 4.17
C HIS A 49 -5.15 -30.25 5.37
N ASP A 50 -3.86 -30.55 5.14
CA ASP A 50 -2.90 -30.66 6.24
C ASP A 50 -2.25 -29.27 6.47
N SER A 51 -2.80 -28.49 7.39
CA SER A 51 -2.16 -27.24 7.86
C SER A 51 -0.95 -27.60 8.73
N ILE A 52 0.27 -27.28 8.29
CA ILE A 52 1.47 -27.45 9.10
C ILE A 52 1.55 -26.30 10.10
N ARG A 53 1.42 -26.62 11.40
CA ARG A 53 1.60 -25.63 12.46
C ARG A 53 3.08 -25.54 12.82
N VAL A 54 3.69 -24.41 12.50
CA VAL A 54 5.07 -24.09 12.88
C VAL A 54 5.03 -23.15 14.09
N LYS A 55 5.66 -23.58 15.19
CA LYS A 55 5.89 -22.71 16.35
C LYS A 55 7.35 -22.29 16.39
N PHE A 56 7.58 -20.99 16.57
CA PHE A 56 8.93 -20.47 16.77
C PHE A 56 9.28 -20.44 18.25
N ARG A 57 10.52 -20.77 18.58
CA ARG A 57 10.96 -20.85 19.97
C ARG A 57 10.96 -19.49 20.65
N ASN A 58 11.50 -18.51 19.92
CA ASN A 58 11.61 -17.12 20.33
C ASN A 58 11.59 -16.21 19.11
N PHE A 59 11.55 -14.89 19.34
CA PHE A 59 11.49 -13.91 18.26
C PHE A 59 12.76 -13.89 17.39
N SER A 60 13.92 -14.23 17.94
CA SER A 60 15.18 -14.34 17.16
C SER A 60 15.12 -15.45 16.11
N ASP A 61 14.60 -16.62 16.51
CA ASP A 61 14.41 -17.79 15.64
C ASP A 61 13.41 -17.48 14.52
N TYR A 62 12.30 -16.83 14.88
CA TYR A 62 11.32 -16.30 13.93
C TYR A 62 11.96 -15.34 12.90
N LEU A 63 12.70 -14.31 13.34
CA LEU A 63 13.36 -13.36 12.45
C LEU A 63 14.32 -14.05 11.47
N SER A 64 15.06 -15.05 11.94
CA SER A 64 16.00 -15.81 11.11
C SER A 64 15.32 -16.70 10.07
N THR A 65 14.09 -17.15 10.34
CA THR A 65 13.31 -18.05 9.48
C THR A 65 12.54 -17.31 8.38
N VAL A 66 12.04 -16.11 8.67
CA VAL A 66 11.33 -15.29 7.67
C VAL A 66 12.29 -14.59 6.68
N GLY A 67 13.60 -14.79 6.82
CA GLY A 67 14.61 -14.22 5.90
C GLY A 67 14.78 -12.71 5.97
N ALA A 68 14.15 -12.06 6.94
CA ALA A 68 14.08 -10.61 7.01
C ALA A 68 15.43 -10.01 7.40
N GLY A 69 16.18 -9.55 6.41
CA GLY A 69 17.39 -8.73 6.61
C GLY A 69 18.65 -9.21 5.88
N GLU A 70 18.67 -10.42 5.32
CA GLU A 70 19.89 -10.96 4.68
C GLU A 70 19.94 -10.58 3.18
N HIS A 71 18.87 -10.83 2.43
CA HIS A 71 18.95 -10.84 0.97
C HIS A 71 18.68 -9.47 0.29
N LYS A 72 17.71 -8.65 0.74
CA LYS A 72 17.65 -7.23 0.31
C LYS A 72 18.86 -6.40 0.76
N LEU A 73 19.48 -6.80 1.87
CA LEU A 73 20.77 -6.27 2.29
C LEU A 73 21.87 -6.72 1.32
N GLN A 74 21.91 -7.99 0.91
CA GLN A 74 22.82 -8.55 -0.12
C GLN A 74 22.59 -7.94 -1.50
N GLU A 75 21.36 -7.66 -1.90
CA GLU A 75 21.03 -7.01 -3.17
C GLU A 75 21.44 -5.54 -3.13
N GLN A 76 21.26 -4.84 -2.01
CA GLN A 76 21.86 -3.52 -1.79
C GLN A 76 23.37 -3.55 -1.57
N ILE A 77 23.98 -4.68 -1.19
CA ILE A 77 25.45 -4.90 -1.19
C ILE A 77 25.92 -5.06 -2.64
N ARG A 78 25.27 -5.90 -3.44
CA ARG A 78 25.61 -6.21 -4.84
C ARG A 78 25.40 -5.01 -5.77
N LEU A 79 24.28 -4.29 -5.63
CA LEU A 79 24.00 -3.04 -6.36
C LEU A 79 24.97 -1.92 -5.97
N ALA A 80 25.57 -2.01 -4.79
CA ALA A 80 26.55 -1.07 -4.31
C ALA A 80 27.99 -1.35 -4.77
N GLU A 81 28.27 -2.55 -5.30
CA GLU A 81 29.60 -2.98 -5.72
C GLU A 81 29.97 -2.54 -7.15
N THR A 82 29.04 -2.00 -7.95
CA THR A 82 29.22 -1.88 -9.41
C THR A 82 29.04 -0.49 -10.08
N ALA A 83 29.13 0.67 -9.40
CA ALA A 83 28.94 1.97 -10.09
C ALA A 83 29.70 3.20 -9.55
N PRO A 84 30.00 4.23 -10.40
CA PRO A 84 30.82 5.41 -10.05
C PRO A 84 30.05 6.56 -9.37
N ILE A 85 30.78 7.51 -8.76
CA ILE A 85 30.30 8.51 -7.78
C ILE A 85 29.92 9.87 -8.40
N GLU A 86 28.71 10.37 -8.12
CA GLU A 86 28.37 11.81 -8.26
C GLU A 86 27.45 12.33 -7.11
N SER A 87 27.95 13.32 -6.35
CA SER A 87 27.29 14.24 -5.38
C SER A 87 27.04 13.81 -3.92
N CYS A 88 27.51 14.63 -2.96
CA CYS A 88 27.40 14.42 -1.49
C CYS A 88 27.30 15.78 -0.74
N SER A 89 26.49 15.86 0.34
CA SER A 89 26.49 16.97 1.32
C SER A 89 26.80 16.46 2.73
N LEU A 90 27.60 17.19 3.53
CA LEU A 90 28.10 16.77 4.85
C LEU A 90 27.50 17.60 6.00
N MET A 91 26.94 16.97 7.02
CA MET A 91 26.56 17.63 8.29
C MET A 91 27.33 17.03 9.47
N LEU A 92 28.13 17.82 10.18
CA LEU A 92 28.97 17.38 11.32
C LEU A 92 28.30 17.66 12.67
N THR A 93 28.16 16.65 13.54
CA THR A 93 27.67 16.82 14.93
C THR A 93 28.63 16.19 15.94
N LYS A 94 28.99 16.92 16.99
CA LYS A 94 29.93 16.47 18.04
C LYS A 94 29.31 15.36 18.89
N ARG A 95 30.05 14.27 19.10
CA ARG A 95 29.67 13.22 20.07
C ARG A 95 30.34 13.54 21.41
N ALA A 96 29.56 13.57 22.49
CA ALA A 96 30.10 13.76 23.83
C ALA A 96 30.79 12.47 24.28
N ASN A 97 32.11 12.38 24.11
CA ASN A 97 32.93 11.33 24.71
C ASN A 97 34.21 11.93 25.28
N ARG A 98 34.57 11.60 26.53
CA ARG A 98 35.52 12.40 27.34
C ARG A 98 36.98 12.35 26.88
N ASN A 99 37.37 11.42 26.00
CA ASN A 99 38.78 11.23 25.62
C ASN A 99 39.07 11.24 24.11
N VAL A 100 38.07 11.40 23.22
CA VAL A 100 38.25 11.51 21.75
C VAL A 100 37.18 12.43 21.17
N GLN A 101 37.56 13.45 20.40
CA GLN A 101 36.61 14.27 19.66
C GLN A 101 36.15 13.53 18.38
N GLU A 102 35.02 12.82 18.47
CA GLU A 102 34.36 12.18 17.33
C GLU A 102 33.23 13.07 16.77
N PHE A 103 33.10 13.12 15.44
CA PHE A 103 32.01 13.81 14.74
C PHE A 103 31.16 12.82 13.92
N ASN A 104 29.84 12.94 13.99
CA ASN A 104 28.95 12.25 13.06
C ASN A 104 28.78 13.12 11.81
N ALA A 105 29.01 12.54 10.65
CA ALA A 105 28.77 13.09 9.33
C ALA A 105 27.53 12.45 8.69
N PHE A 106 26.61 13.24 8.16
CA PHE A 106 25.47 12.73 7.38
C PHE A 106 25.65 13.05 5.91
N PHE A 107 25.29 12.09 5.03
CA PHE A 107 25.37 12.24 3.58
C PHE A 107 23.99 12.23 2.94
N ARG A 108 23.72 13.24 2.11
CA ARG A 108 22.53 13.28 1.25
C ARG A 108 22.91 12.88 -0.16
N THR A 109 22.20 11.89 -0.69
CA THR A 109 22.36 11.41 -2.05
C THR A 109 21.19 11.94 -2.92
N PRO A 110 21.35 12.10 -4.23
CA PRO A 110 20.23 12.39 -5.13
C PRO A 110 19.12 11.33 -5.01
N PRO A 111 17.84 11.66 -5.28
CA PRO A 111 16.73 10.70 -5.24
C PRO A 111 16.92 9.46 -6.15
N TRP A 112 17.80 9.56 -7.14
CA TRP A 112 18.14 8.53 -8.12
C TRP A 112 19.46 7.78 -7.83
N TYR A 113 20.21 8.16 -6.79
CA TYR A 113 21.47 7.52 -6.38
C TYR A 113 21.23 6.32 -5.45
N ARG A 114 21.93 5.20 -5.68
CA ARG A 114 21.76 3.94 -4.91
C ARG A 114 23.07 3.14 -4.63
N GLY A 115 24.25 3.78 -4.55
CA GLY A 115 25.55 3.09 -4.31
C GLY A 115 26.10 3.12 -2.87
N LYS A 116 27.13 2.30 -2.52
CA LYS A 116 27.91 2.37 -1.24
C LYS A 116 29.35 2.82 -1.51
N LEU A 117 29.99 3.35 -0.47
CA LEU A 117 31.42 3.67 -0.46
C LEU A 117 32.20 2.51 0.19
N GLN A 118 33.33 2.11 -0.41
CA GLN A 118 34.25 1.08 0.08
C GLN A 118 35.48 1.69 0.75
N ALA A 119 36.19 0.93 1.60
CA ALA A 119 37.49 1.36 2.13
C ALA A 119 38.45 1.65 0.97
N GLY A 120 39.04 2.85 0.99
CA GLY A 120 39.90 3.35 -0.09
C GLY A 120 39.21 4.33 -1.05
N ASP A 121 37.88 4.36 -1.09
CA ASP A 121 37.13 5.28 -1.94
C ASP A 121 37.44 6.74 -1.61
N LYS A 122 37.55 7.55 -2.66
CA LYS A 122 37.84 8.98 -2.56
C LYS A 122 36.68 9.78 -3.14
N ALA A 123 36.24 10.81 -2.43
CA ALA A 123 35.26 11.76 -2.94
C ALA A 123 35.69 13.19 -2.65
N LEU A 124 35.40 14.11 -3.59
CA LEU A 124 35.59 15.54 -3.36
C LEU A 124 34.34 16.11 -2.68
N VAL A 125 34.48 16.55 -1.44
CA VAL A 125 33.38 17.10 -0.64
C VAL A 125 33.54 18.61 -0.56
N SER A 126 32.44 19.33 -0.75
CA SER A 126 32.41 20.79 -0.59
C SER A 126 31.85 21.17 0.77
N LEU A 127 32.68 21.77 1.61
CA LEU A 127 32.28 22.37 2.87
C LEU A 127 31.84 23.80 2.61
N TYR A 128 30.62 24.14 3.03
CA TYR A 128 30.10 25.50 2.98
C TYR A 128 30.24 26.11 4.37
N LEU A 129 31.04 27.17 4.46
CA LEU A 129 31.31 27.86 5.73
C LEU A 129 30.21 28.90 6.00
N PRO A 130 29.94 29.25 7.28
CA PRO A 130 28.92 30.24 7.65
C PRO A 130 29.12 31.64 7.07
N ASN A 131 30.32 31.95 6.57
CA ASN A 131 30.65 33.20 5.88
C ASN A 131 30.42 33.14 4.35
N GLY A 132 29.81 32.06 3.84
CA GLY A 132 29.56 31.84 2.41
C GLY A 132 30.77 31.31 1.62
N ARG A 133 31.94 31.14 2.26
CA ARG A 133 33.13 30.57 1.61
C ARG A 133 32.96 29.06 1.43
N ARG A 134 33.39 28.56 0.28
CA ARG A 134 33.40 27.13 -0.06
C ARG A 134 34.82 26.58 0.05
N GLU A 135 34.99 25.50 0.78
CA GLU A 135 36.26 24.74 0.81
C GLU A 135 36.08 23.35 0.23
N ARG A 136 37.08 22.87 -0.51
CA ARG A 136 37.09 21.52 -1.10
C ARG A 136 37.96 20.61 -0.26
N TRP A 137 37.38 19.52 0.20
CA TRP A 137 38.03 18.51 1.03
C TRP A 137 37.98 17.17 0.30
N LEU A 138 39.05 16.40 0.39
CA LEU A 138 39.11 15.02 -0.03
C LEU A 138 38.62 14.13 1.11
N MET A 139 37.53 13.42 0.89
CA MET A 139 37.12 12.32 1.74
C MET A 139 37.84 11.05 1.28
N ARG A 140 38.40 10.29 2.22
CA ARG A 140 38.90 8.93 2.01
C ARG A 140 38.24 7.99 3.00
N VAL A 141 37.53 6.98 2.53
CA VAL A 141 36.94 5.96 3.40
C VAL A 141 38.04 5.05 3.96
N ILE A 142 38.03 4.79 5.27
CA ILE A 142 39.06 4.01 5.98
C ILE A 142 38.53 2.62 6.35
N GLU A 143 37.30 2.54 6.90
CA GLU A 143 36.73 1.28 7.37
C GLU A 143 35.24 1.22 6.97
N PRO A 144 34.75 0.09 6.43
CA PRO A 144 33.55 -0.52 6.95
C PRO A 144 33.94 -1.34 8.19
N PRO A 145 33.54 -0.98 9.42
CA PRO A 145 33.85 -1.81 10.57
C PRO A 145 33.18 -3.17 10.40
N HIS A 146 33.92 -4.26 10.65
CA HIS A 146 33.42 -5.65 10.57
C HIS A 146 32.20 -5.97 11.46
N TYR A 147 31.72 -5.01 12.28
CA TYR A 147 30.56 -5.14 13.16
C TYR A 147 29.66 -3.88 13.22
N ALA A 148 29.81 -2.91 12.31
CA ALA A 148 28.91 -1.74 12.29
C ALA A 148 27.61 -2.05 11.53
N ARG A 149 26.49 -1.45 11.96
CA ARG A 149 25.23 -1.47 11.21
C ARG A 149 25.51 -1.03 9.76
N ALA A 150 24.88 -1.67 8.78
CA ALA A 150 25.10 -1.52 7.33
C ALA A 150 24.97 -0.07 6.77
N SER A 151 24.67 0.90 7.63
CA SER A 151 24.51 2.32 7.34
C SER A 151 25.58 3.21 8.00
N GLU A 152 26.68 2.69 8.56
CA GLU A 152 27.75 3.52 9.13
C GLU A 152 29.12 3.21 8.48
N ILE A 153 29.76 4.23 7.89
CA ILE A 153 31.09 4.16 7.25
C ILE A 153 32.06 5.08 8.01
N VAL A 154 33.31 4.70 8.18
CA VAL A 154 34.33 5.57 8.79
C VAL A 154 35.22 6.16 7.69
N ALA A 155 35.32 7.47 7.60
CA ALA A 155 36.19 8.15 6.64
C ALA A 155 37.08 9.21 7.30
N VAL A 156 38.21 9.51 6.65
CA VAL A 156 39.03 10.69 6.91
C VAL A 156 38.76 11.76 5.87
N LEU A 157 38.49 12.97 6.34
CA LEU A 157 38.33 14.17 5.53
C LEU A 157 39.60 15.00 5.63
N SER A 158 40.26 15.34 4.52
CA SER A 158 41.46 16.19 4.48
C SER A 158 41.30 17.34 3.47
N PRO A 159 42.01 18.47 3.57
CA PRO A 159 42.01 19.51 2.53
C PRO A 159 42.43 18.94 1.15
N ALA A 160 41.74 19.35 0.06
CA ALA A 160 42.09 18.88 -1.29
C ALA A 160 43.30 19.66 -1.86
N PRO A 161 44.30 19.00 -2.48
CA PRO A 161 45.40 19.69 -3.15
C PRO A 161 44.92 20.46 -4.40
N GLU A 162 45.65 21.51 -4.80
CA GLU A 162 45.32 22.35 -5.96
C GLU A 162 45.18 21.51 -7.25
N TRP A 163 43.99 21.57 -7.86
CA TRP A 163 43.58 20.76 -9.00
C TRP A 163 44.18 21.30 -10.32
N ARG A 164 44.84 20.46 -11.12
CA ARG A 164 45.22 20.73 -12.52
C ARG A 164 44.34 19.86 -13.44
N GLY A 165 43.68 20.50 -14.41
CA GLY A 165 42.49 19.99 -15.11
C GLY A 165 42.68 18.77 -16.02
N GLY A 166 41.54 18.13 -16.33
CA GLY A 166 41.45 17.04 -17.31
C GLY A 166 40.05 16.43 -17.46
N ASP A 167 39.27 16.32 -16.39
CA ASP A 167 37.95 15.66 -16.44
C ASP A 167 36.78 16.66 -16.36
N GLN A 168 35.73 16.43 -17.16
CA GLN A 168 34.49 17.23 -17.15
C GLN A 168 33.80 17.11 -15.78
N ILE A 169 33.84 18.18 -14.97
CA ILE A 169 33.12 18.24 -13.69
C ILE A 169 32.11 19.39 -13.76
N LYS A 170 30.80 19.07 -13.68
CA LYS A 170 29.73 20.06 -13.51
C LYS A 170 29.59 20.43 -12.02
N PRO A 171 29.49 21.72 -11.66
CA PRO A 171 29.40 22.16 -10.27
C PRO A 171 28.03 21.83 -9.64
N ILE A 172 28.05 21.43 -8.36
CA ILE A 172 26.86 21.12 -7.55
C ILE A 172 26.79 22.09 -6.36
N THR A 173 25.57 22.56 -6.04
CA THR A 173 25.29 23.53 -4.97
C THR A 173 24.29 22.94 -3.96
N PRO A 174 24.71 22.51 -2.76
CA PRO A 174 23.85 22.15 -1.64
C PRO A 174 23.63 23.32 -0.64
N PRO A 175 22.63 23.21 0.26
CA PRO A 175 22.37 24.20 1.33
C PRO A 175 23.46 24.18 2.42
N PRO A 176 23.63 25.29 3.18
CA PRO A 176 24.70 25.42 4.17
C PRO A 176 24.50 24.47 5.37
N PRO A 177 25.59 23.88 5.90
CA PRO A 177 25.57 23.05 7.11
C PRO A 177 25.35 23.90 8.37
N LYS A 178 24.54 23.39 9.32
CA LYS A 178 24.39 23.96 10.67
C LYS A 178 25.59 23.54 11.54
N PHE A 179 26.49 24.48 11.85
CA PHE A 179 27.53 24.30 12.88
C PHE A 179 27.09 24.95 14.20
N THR A 180 27.33 24.29 15.34
CA THR A 180 26.91 24.79 16.67
C THR A 180 27.95 25.64 17.41
N GLY A 181 29.04 26.08 16.77
CA GLY A 181 29.99 27.02 17.37
C GLY A 181 31.12 27.46 16.41
N ARG A 182 31.69 28.65 16.67
CA ARG A 182 32.73 29.29 15.84
C ARG A 182 34.12 28.67 16.09
N GLU A 183 34.39 28.27 17.33
CA GLU A 183 35.68 27.70 17.75
C GLU A 183 35.90 26.30 17.17
N GLU A 184 34.83 25.51 17.05
CA GLU A 184 34.87 24.17 16.48
C GLU A 184 35.14 24.20 14.97
N LEU A 185 34.60 25.21 14.27
CA LEU A 185 34.87 25.41 12.85
C LEU A 185 36.33 25.78 12.60
N ASP A 186 36.88 26.71 13.39
CA ASP A 186 38.28 27.12 13.31
C ASP A 186 39.22 25.95 13.66
N TRP A 187 38.82 25.07 14.58
CA TRP A 187 39.56 23.85 14.89
C TRP A 187 39.54 22.86 13.73
N ILE A 188 38.36 22.61 13.13
CA ILE A 188 38.18 21.73 11.96
C ILE A 188 39.04 22.18 10.79
N LEU A 189 39.03 23.48 10.48
CA LEU A 189 39.78 24.06 9.36
C LEU A 189 41.31 23.99 9.54
N LYS A 190 41.78 23.80 10.77
CA LYS A 190 43.21 23.62 11.09
C LYS A 190 43.66 22.15 11.06
N GLN A 191 42.73 21.19 10.93
CA GLN A 191 43.08 19.78 10.90
C GLN A 191 43.59 19.35 9.52
N THR A 192 44.61 18.51 9.50
CA THR A 192 45.10 17.83 8.29
C THR A 192 44.23 16.64 7.90
N GLY A 193 43.40 16.15 8.84
CA GLY A 193 42.49 15.04 8.66
C GLY A 193 41.47 14.94 9.80
N ILE A 194 40.18 14.68 9.51
CA ILE A 194 39.13 14.44 10.51
C ILE A 194 38.52 13.06 10.30
N ARG A 195 38.53 12.23 11.34
CA ARG A 195 37.82 10.94 11.35
C ARG A 195 36.33 11.17 11.64
N ALA A 196 35.45 10.75 10.73
CA ALA A 196 34.00 10.90 10.87
C ALA A 196 33.26 9.58 10.62
N ARG A 197 32.15 9.36 11.34
CA ARG A 197 31.18 8.28 11.04
C ARG A 197 30.11 8.80 10.10
N ILE A 198 29.84 8.07 9.03
CA ILE A 198 29.05 8.48 7.87
C ILE A 198 27.81 7.60 7.77
N ALA A 199 26.62 8.20 7.85
CA ALA A 199 25.37 7.47 7.59
C ALA A 199 24.56 8.04 6.41
N PRO A 200 24.00 7.19 5.53
CA PRO A 200 23.08 7.62 4.49
C PRO A 200 21.77 8.11 5.12
N GLU A 201 21.28 9.25 4.65
CA GLU A 201 20.04 9.86 5.15
C GLU A 201 18.79 9.11 4.65
N PHE A 202 18.53 7.91 5.17
CA PHE A 202 17.31 7.12 4.91
C PHE A 202 16.20 7.38 5.94
N ARG A 203 16.19 8.52 6.63
CA ARG A 203 15.29 8.79 7.78
C ARG A 203 13.78 8.70 7.47
N HIS A 204 13.42 8.61 6.18
CA HIS A 204 12.05 8.49 5.69
C HIS A 204 11.81 7.27 4.79
N SER A 205 12.74 6.31 4.71
CA SER A 205 12.46 5.05 4.00
C SER A 205 11.67 4.11 4.89
N LEU A 206 10.74 3.35 4.29
CA LEU A 206 9.99 2.33 5.01
C LEU A 206 10.91 1.28 5.64
N TRP A 207 11.99 0.93 4.95
CA TRP A 207 12.98 -0.02 5.44
C TRP A 207 13.64 0.43 6.75
N TYR A 208 14.02 1.71 6.86
CA TYR A 208 14.56 2.26 8.11
C TYR A 208 13.60 2.05 9.28
N TYR A 209 12.30 2.23 9.04
CA TYR A 209 11.29 2.01 10.06
C TYR A 209 11.09 0.52 10.38
N ILE A 210 11.12 -0.37 9.38
CA ILE A 210 11.06 -1.82 9.60
C ILE A 210 12.24 -2.31 10.44
N THR A 211 13.47 -1.89 10.11
CA THR A 211 14.68 -2.26 10.89
C THR A 211 14.61 -1.72 12.32
N ARG A 212 14.14 -0.50 12.51
CA ARG A 212 13.93 0.03 13.86
C ARG A 212 12.86 -0.73 14.64
N ALA A 213 11.78 -1.12 13.98
CA ALA A 213 10.72 -1.90 14.59
C ALA A 213 11.21 -3.30 14.98
N SER A 214 11.99 -3.96 14.13
CA SER A 214 12.55 -5.29 14.45
C SER A 214 13.54 -5.23 15.60
N GLU A 215 14.43 -4.22 15.63
CA GLU A 215 15.35 -3.99 16.76
C GLU A 215 14.59 -3.74 18.08
N GLU A 216 13.53 -2.94 18.03
CA GLU A 216 12.69 -2.62 19.19
C GLU A 216 11.97 -3.87 19.72
N LEU A 217 11.34 -4.65 18.83
CA LEU A 217 10.66 -5.90 19.19
C LEU A 217 11.63 -6.94 19.74
N PHE A 218 12.80 -7.07 19.11
CA PHE A 218 13.87 -7.95 19.59
C PHE A 218 14.34 -7.54 20.99
N HIS A 219 14.61 -6.25 21.20
CA HIS A 219 15.02 -5.73 22.50
C HIS A 219 13.97 -6.03 23.58
N ARG A 220 12.68 -5.79 23.29
CA ARG A 220 11.57 -6.14 24.20
C ARG A 220 11.53 -7.62 24.52
N SER A 221 11.74 -8.49 23.52
CA SER A 221 11.76 -9.95 23.71
C SER A 221 12.86 -10.45 24.66
N CYS A 222 13.92 -9.66 24.83
CA CYS A 222 15.04 -9.97 25.74
C CYS A 222 14.85 -9.40 27.16
N GLN A 223 13.78 -8.63 27.42
CA GLN A 223 13.55 -8.02 28.73
C GLN A 223 13.07 -9.07 29.74
N VAL A 224 13.56 -8.97 30.98
CA VAL A 224 13.15 -9.84 32.10
C VAL A 224 11.68 -9.62 32.47
N SER A 225 11.23 -8.36 32.37
CA SER A 225 9.83 -7.96 32.59
C SER A 225 9.39 -7.15 31.39
N ILE A 226 8.32 -7.60 30.75
CA ILE A 226 7.74 -6.98 29.55
C ILE A 226 6.27 -6.62 29.83
N ASP A 227 5.81 -5.51 29.25
CA ASP A 227 4.40 -5.13 29.32
C ASP A 227 3.49 -6.24 28.74
N PRO A 228 2.34 -6.57 29.36
CA PRO A 228 1.48 -7.66 28.88
C PRO A 228 0.98 -7.50 27.43
N LEU A 229 0.74 -6.26 26.96
CA LEU A 229 0.32 -6.02 25.58
C LEU A 229 1.47 -6.21 24.61
N GLU A 230 2.66 -5.73 24.97
CA GLU A 230 3.87 -5.95 24.17
C GLU A 230 4.23 -7.43 24.09
N LYS A 231 4.11 -8.15 25.22
CA LYS A 231 4.27 -9.61 25.26
C LYS A 231 3.27 -10.31 24.35
N SER A 232 1.99 -9.93 24.44
CA SER A 232 0.93 -10.50 23.58
C SER A 232 1.22 -10.29 22.09
N ALA A 233 1.79 -9.13 21.73
CA ALA A 233 2.20 -8.88 20.35
C ALA A 233 3.36 -9.78 19.90
N LEU A 234 4.37 -9.99 20.75
CA LEU A 234 5.46 -10.92 20.45
C LEU A 234 4.97 -12.36 20.35
N ASP A 235 4.17 -12.83 21.30
CA ASP A 235 3.60 -14.18 21.33
C ASP A 235 2.71 -14.43 20.09
N PHE A 236 1.94 -13.42 19.68
CA PHE A 236 1.16 -13.46 18.44
C PHE A 236 2.06 -13.59 17.19
N LEU A 237 3.14 -12.78 17.09
CA LEU A 237 4.08 -12.84 15.97
C LEU A 237 4.73 -14.23 15.85
N VAL A 238 5.12 -14.85 16.97
CA VAL A 238 5.75 -16.19 16.96
C VAL A 238 4.76 -17.36 16.90
N GLY A 239 3.45 -17.09 16.83
CA GLY A 239 2.42 -18.12 16.71
C GLY A 239 2.07 -18.85 18.01
N LYS A 240 2.39 -18.29 19.18
CA LYS A 240 2.06 -18.84 20.51
C LYS A 240 0.64 -18.45 20.94
N PHE A 241 -0.35 -18.80 20.13
CA PHE A 241 -1.73 -18.35 20.33
C PHE A 241 -2.39 -18.89 21.59
N GLU A 242 -1.94 -20.05 22.09
CA GLU A 242 -2.45 -20.71 23.30
C GLU A 242 -2.12 -19.93 24.58
N ASP A 243 -1.06 -19.11 24.55
CA ASP A 243 -0.60 -18.32 25.69
C ASP A 243 -1.26 -16.94 25.76
N LEU A 244 -2.05 -16.58 24.73
CA LEU A 244 -2.69 -15.27 24.62
C LEU A 244 -3.91 -15.18 25.55
N ARG A 245 -3.88 -14.20 26.46
CA ARG A 245 -5.01 -13.91 27.34
C ARG A 245 -6.16 -13.27 26.56
N GLU A 246 -7.40 -13.57 26.93
CA GLU A 246 -8.55 -12.87 26.39
C GLU A 246 -8.56 -11.39 26.81
N VAL A 247 -8.81 -10.51 25.85
CA VAL A 247 -8.89 -9.07 26.03
C VAL A 247 -10.16 -8.56 25.35
N ASN A 248 -10.96 -7.77 26.07
CA ASN A 248 -12.06 -7.04 25.45
C ASN A 248 -11.51 -5.78 24.74
N ILE A 249 -11.53 -5.76 23.41
CA ILE A 249 -11.04 -4.61 22.62
C ILE A 249 -11.77 -3.31 22.99
N TYR A 250 -13.01 -3.40 23.45
CA TYR A 250 -13.88 -2.27 23.78
C TYR A 250 -13.78 -1.82 25.25
N SER A 251 -12.93 -2.45 26.07
CA SER A 251 -12.86 -2.12 27.51
C SER A 251 -12.27 -0.74 27.81
N THR A 252 -11.74 -0.03 26.80
CA THR A 252 -11.24 1.34 26.99
C THR A 252 -12.34 2.40 26.89
N LEU A 253 -13.53 2.02 26.38
CA LEU A 253 -14.73 2.86 26.37
C LEU A 253 -15.13 3.21 27.81
N HIS A 254 -15.67 4.40 28.01
CA HIS A 254 -16.30 4.80 29.27
C HIS A 254 -17.55 3.96 29.56
N ASP A 255 -18.30 3.61 28.52
CA ASP A 255 -19.46 2.73 28.58
C ASP A 255 -19.35 1.63 27.51
N GLU A 256 -19.08 0.40 27.95
CA GLU A 256 -18.96 -0.76 27.06
C GLU A 256 -20.27 -1.10 26.32
N SER A 257 -21.43 -0.64 26.81
CA SER A 257 -22.72 -0.86 26.16
C SER A 257 -22.80 -0.18 24.79
N LEU A 258 -21.96 0.84 24.55
CA LEU A 258 -21.79 1.48 23.23
C LEU A 258 -21.33 0.49 22.16
N ALA A 259 -20.66 -0.61 22.55
CA ALA A 259 -20.24 -1.70 21.67
C ALA A 259 -21.29 -2.85 21.58
N SER A 260 -22.57 -2.53 21.79
CA SER A 260 -23.68 -3.46 21.58
C SER A 260 -23.96 -3.71 20.10
N ASN A 261 -24.19 -4.98 19.73
CA ASN A 261 -24.59 -5.37 18.38
C ASN A 261 -25.90 -4.72 17.93
N ALA A 262 -26.78 -4.33 18.86
CA ALA A 262 -28.04 -3.67 18.54
C ALA A 262 -27.86 -2.22 18.04
N LEU A 263 -26.71 -1.60 18.35
CA LEU A 263 -26.38 -0.23 17.96
C LEU A 263 -25.55 -0.13 16.67
N MET A 264 -25.22 -1.28 16.09
CA MET A 264 -24.40 -1.40 14.87
C MET A 264 -25.23 -1.97 13.73
N ASP A 265 -25.12 -1.33 12.57
CA ASP A 265 -25.77 -1.79 11.34
C ASP A 265 -24.93 -2.91 10.70
N LEU A 266 -24.97 -4.09 11.30
CA LEU A 266 -24.18 -5.26 10.88
C LEU A 266 -25.07 -6.48 10.68
N ASN A 267 -24.70 -7.33 9.72
CA ASN A 267 -25.30 -8.66 9.60
C ASN A 267 -24.77 -9.61 10.68
N ASP A 268 -25.42 -10.77 10.83
CA ASP A 268 -25.12 -11.71 11.92
C ASP A 268 -23.67 -12.21 11.92
N GLY A 269 -23.10 -12.50 10.74
CA GLY A 269 -21.70 -12.92 10.62
C GLY A 269 -20.72 -11.83 11.04
N GLN A 270 -21.02 -10.57 10.75
CA GLN A 270 -20.23 -9.42 11.20
C GLN A 270 -20.42 -9.13 12.70
N LYS A 271 -21.64 -9.29 13.24
CA LYS A 271 -21.91 -9.19 14.68
C LYS A 271 -21.16 -10.26 15.49
N GLN A 272 -21.02 -11.47 14.95
CA GLN A 272 -20.18 -12.50 15.56
C GLN A 272 -18.72 -12.04 15.68
N ALA A 273 -18.20 -11.30 14.71
CA ALA A 273 -16.86 -10.73 14.80
C ALA A 273 -16.71 -9.69 15.93
N ILE A 274 -17.77 -8.91 16.21
CA ILE A 274 -17.81 -7.99 17.37
C ILE A 274 -17.81 -8.77 18.68
N GLU A 275 -18.53 -9.88 18.77
CA GLU A 275 -18.49 -10.74 19.96
C GLU A 275 -17.12 -11.41 20.15
N MET A 276 -16.45 -11.81 19.06
CA MET A 276 -15.05 -12.25 19.10
C MET A 276 -14.11 -11.12 19.56
N ALA A 277 -14.36 -9.88 19.14
CA ALA A 277 -13.58 -8.72 19.58
C ALA A 277 -13.65 -8.47 21.09
N LYS A 278 -14.78 -8.81 21.73
CA LYS A 278 -14.96 -8.70 23.19
C LYS A 278 -14.19 -9.76 23.98
N LYS A 279 -13.71 -10.82 23.31
CA LYS A 279 -12.92 -11.91 23.89
C LYS A 279 -11.67 -12.19 23.05
N ALA A 280 -11.05 -11.13 22.53
CA ALA A 280 -9.98 -11.24 21.55
C ALA A 280 -8.69 -11.77 22.20
N PRO A 281 -8.12 -12.90 21.76
CA PRO A 281 -6.85 -13.41 22.27
C PRO A 281 -5.72 -12.38 22.03
N GLY A 282 -5.10 -11.90 23.10
CA GLY A 282 -4.05 -10.87 23.05
C GLY A 282 -4.52 -9.51 22.51
N GLY A 283 -5.84 -9.30 22.41
CA GLY A 283 -6.44 -8.15 21.75
C GLY A 283 -6.43 -8.23 20.22
N PHE A 284 -6.22 -9.41 19.63
CA PHE A 284 -6.20 -9.62 18.18
C PHE A 284 -7.52 -10.18 17.65
N LEU A 285 -8.01 -9.58 16.56
CA LEU A 285 -9.15 -10.09 15.79
C LEU A 285 -8.74 -10.20 14.31
N ILE A 286 -8.95 -11.38 13.71
CA ILE A 286 -8.82 -11.57 12.26
C ILE A 286 -10.21 -11.72 11.65
N CYS A 287 -10.50 -10.92 10.64
CA CYS A 287 -11.71 -11.00 9.82
C CYS A 287 -11.35 -11.36 8.38
N HIS A 288 -11.87 -12.48 7.91
CA HIS A 288 -11.75 -12.94 6.52
C HIS A 288 -13.03 -12.56 5.78
N GLY A 289 -12.95 -11.58 4.89
CA GLY A 289 -14.08 -11.20 4.05
C GLY A 289 -13.77 -11.35 2.58
N GLY A 290 -14.55 -12.16 1.87
CA GLY A 290 -14.52 -12.24 0.41
C GLY A 290 -14.90 -10.92 -0.29
N PRO A 291 -14.92 -10.86 -1.63
CA PRO A 291 -15.34 -9.68 -2.38
C PRO A 291 -16.80 -9.34 -2.09
N GLY A 292 -17.08 -8.05 -1.89
CA GLY A 292 -18.45 -7.58 -1.66
C GLY A 292 -19.03 -7.89 -0.27
N THR A 293 -18.27 -8.43 0.67
CA THR A 293 -18.74 -8.83 2.01
C THR A 293 -18.83 -7.69 3.04
N GLY A 294 -18.65 -6.43 2.60
CA GLY A 294 -18.77 -5.27 3.48
C GLY A 294 -17.60 -5.07 4.46
N LYS A 295 -16.37 -5.48 4.12
CA LYS A 295 -15.17 -5.30 4.97
C LYS A 295 -15.00 -3.87 5.51
N THR A 296 -14.99 -2.87 4.62
CA THR A 296 -14.85 -1.46 5.02
C THR A 296 -16.04 -1.00 5.86
N HIS A 297 -17.26 -1.44 5.54
CA HIS A 297 -18.46 -1.16 6.34
C HIS A 297 -18.31 -1.69 7.77
N PHE A 298 -17.87 -2.95 7.91
CA PHE A 298 -17.55 -3.54 9.21
C PHE A 298 -16.51 -2.73 9.99
N ILE A 299 -15.42 -2.29 9.35
CA ILE A 299 -14.40 -1.45 10.00
C ILE A 299 -15.02 -0.17 10.59
N ILE A 300 -15.87 0.51 9.82
CA ILE A 300 -16.50 1.76 10.27
C ILE A 300 -17.47 1.50 11.44
N GLU A 301 -18.28 0.45 11.39
CA GLU A 301 -19.16 0.06 12.49
C GLU A 301 -18.38 -0.36 13.74
N ALA A 302 -17.31 -1.15 13.57
CA ALA A 302 -16.46 -1.62 14.67
C ALA A 302 -15.76 -0.47 15.42
N VAL A 303 -15.47 0.64 14.73
CA VAL A 303 -14.88 1.86 15.31
C VAL A 303 -15.92 2.81 15.89
N THR A 304 -17.17 2.73 15.44
CA THR A 304 -18.23 3.68 15.81
C THR A 304 -18.42 3.84 17.33
N PRO A 305 -18.35 2.80 18.19
CA PRO A 305 -18.45 2.97 19.64
C PRO A 305 -17.45 3.99 20.20
N PHE A 306 -16.19 3.93 19.75
CA PHE A 306 -15.13 4.86 20.16
C PHE A 306 -15.37 6.29 19.65
N LEU A 307 -16.06 6.44 18.52
CA LEU A 307 -16.45 7.75 18.01
C LEU A 307 -17.63 8.35 18.79
N LYS A 308 -18.54 7.51 19.28
CA LYS A 308 -19.75 7.91 20.01
C LYS A 308 -19.51 8.20 21.49
N ASP A 309 -18.49 7.59 22.11
CA ASP A 309 -18.18 7.81 23.52
C ASP A 309 -17.89 9.30 23.76
N SER A 310 -18.83 10.05 24.33
CA SER A 310 -18.73 11.50 24.55
C SER A 310 -17.85 11.86 25.75
N ALA A 311 -17.68 10.93 26.71
CA ALA A 311 -16.87 11.13 27.90
C ALA A 311 -15.37 11.04 27.61
N LYS A 312 -14.96 10.27 26.59
CA LYS A 312 -13.56 10.05 26.24
C LYS A 312 -13.27 10.25 24.76
N LYS A 313 -12.22 11.01 24.45
CA LYS A 313 -11.69 11.14 23.08
C LYS A 313 -10.63 10.07 22.81
N HIS A 314 -11.05 8.98 22.19
CA HIS A 314 -10.17 7.87 21.83
C HIS A 314 -9.17 8.21 20.72
N LYS A 315 -8.15 7.35 20.59
CA LYS A 315 -7.09 7.43 19.57
C LYS A 315 -7.10 6.17 18.74
N LEU A 316 -7.40 6.32 17.45
CA LEU A 316 -7.69 5.22 16.55
C LEU A 316 -6.72 5.29 15.35
N LEU A 317 -5.96 4.24 15.12
CA LEU A 317 -5.08 4.12 13.95
C LEU A 317 -5.69 3.14 12.96
N LEU A 318 -6.07 3.64 11.79
CA LEU A 318 -6.58 2.83 10.70
C LEU A 318 -5.55 2.83 9.57
N THR A 319 -5.10 1.65 9.18
CA THR A 319 -4.11 1.47 8.12
C THR A 319 -4.65 0.64 6.97
N ALA A 320 -4.09 0.83 5.78
CA ALA A 320 -4.36 -0.04 4.64
C ALA A 320 -3.10 -0.24 3.80
N ALA A 321 -3.09 -1.31 3.00
CA ALA A 321 -1.98 -1.61 2.09
C ALA A 321 -1.81 -0.58 0.96
N THR A 322 -2.90 0.08 0.55
CA THR A 322 -2.91 0.98 -0.62
C THR A 322 -3.41 2.38 -0.27
N ASN A 323 -2.84 3.42 -0.90
CA ASN A 323 -3.29 4.81 -0.69
C ASN A 323 -4.80 4.99 -0.93
N ARG A 324 -5.35 4.28 -1.91
CA ARG A 324 -6.78 4.30 -2.25
C ARG A 324 -7.65 3.68 -1.16
N GLY A 325 -7.22 2.56 -0.57
CA GLY A 325 -7.89 1.96 0.58
C GLY A 325 -7.95 2.94 1.74
N VAL A 326 -6.83 3.61 2.01
CA VAL A 326 -6.77 4.65 3.06
C VAL A 326 -7.71 5.83 2.76
N ASP A 327 -7.74 6.33 1.52
CA ASP A 327 -8.62 7.44 1.14
C ASP A 327 -10.10 7.08 1.33
N SER A 328 -10.48 5.88 0.91
CA SER A 328 -11.86 5.37 1.03
C SER A 328 -12.28 5.24 2.49
N MET A 329 -11.40 4.68 3.32
CA MET A 329 -11.60 4.52 4.75
C MET A 329 -11.65 5.86 5.49
N ALA A 330 -10.75 6.79 5.17
CA ALA A 330 -10.73 8.13 5.76
C ALA A 330 -12.02 8.91 5.46
N SER A 331 -12.48 8.85 4.20
CA SER A 331 -13.74 9.49 3.80
C SER A 331 -14.94 8.90 4.54
N ALA A 332 -15.08 7.57 4.54
CA ALA A 332 -16.19 6.90 5.19
C ALA A 332 -16.23 7.17 6.71
N LEU A 333 -15.06 7.21 7.35
CA LEU A 333 -14.96 7.53 8.78
C LEU A 333 -15.29 9.00 9.07
N SER A 334 -14.83 9.92 8.22
CA SER A 334 -15.17 11.34 8.33
C SER A 334 -16.67 11.55 8.19
N ASP A 335 -17.29 10.96 7.17
CA ASP A 335 -18.74 11.05 6.93
C ASP A 335 -19.54 10.49 8.12
N ARG A 336 -19.08 9.37 8.69
CA ARG A 336 -19.70 8.79 9.89
C ARG A 336 -19.58 9.74 11.09
N LEU A 337 -18.40 10.29 11.33
CA LEU A 337 -18.19 11.24 12.41
C LEU A 337 -19.03 12.52 12.25
N GLU A 338 -19.16 13.04 11.03
CA GLU A 338 -20.01 14.20 10.74
C GLU A 338 -21.48 13.93 11.02
N LYS A 339 -22.00 12.75 10.65
CA LYS A 339 -23.37 12.35 11.00
C LYS A 339 -23.57 12.30 12.51
N LEU A 340 -22.67 11.62 13.22
CA LEU A 340 -22.74 11.53 14.69
C LEU A 340 -22.65 12.91 15.37
N SER A 341 -21.85 13.82 14.81
CA SER A 341 -21.67 15.18 15.37
C SER A 341 -22.86 16.11 15.14
N LYS A 342 -23.77 15.75 14.21
CA LYS A 342 -25.07 16.43 14.06
C LYS A 342 -26.02 16.06 15.21
N ASP A 343 -25.96 14.80 15.63
CA ASP A 343 -26.80 14.28 16.71
C ASP A 343 -26.25 14.65 18.10
N ASP A 344 -24.92 14.66 18.27
CA ASP A 344 -24.25 15.05 19.50
C ASP A 344 -23.19 16.15 19.26
N SER A 345 -23.49 17.36 19.76
CA SER A 345 -22.62 18.52 19.62
C SER A 345 -21.28 18.40 20.37
N SER A 346 -21.17 17.52 21.37
CA SER A 346 -19.92 17.28 22.10
C SER A 346 -18.83 16.68 21.21
N LEU A 347 -19.23 16.01 20.13
CA LEU A 347 -18.34 15.33 19.19
C LEU A 347 -17.69 16.27 18.17
N LYS A 348 -18.16 17.52 18.04
CA LYS A 348 -17.72 18.46 16.99
C LYS A 348 -16.23 18.86 17.07
N SER A 349 -15.58 18.65 18.21
CA SER A 349 -14.14 18.86 18.40
C SER A 349 -13.27 17.69 17.89
N ARG A 350 -13.90 16.59 17.46
CA ARG A 350 -13.25 15.39 16.92
C ARG A 350 -13.00 15.58 15.43
N TYR A 351 -11.94 14.94 14.93
CA TYR A 351 -11.64 14.95 13.51
C TYR A 351 -10.82 13.73 13.11
N VAL A 352 -10.96 13.35 11.85
CA VAL A 352 -10.21 12.29 11.16
C VAL A 352 -9.13 12.94 10.31
N LEU A 353 -7.93 12.35 10.27
CA LEU A 353 -6.88 12.77 9.34
C LEU A 353 -6.50 11.64 8.39
N ARG A 354 -6.31 12.00 7.12
CA ARG A 354 -5.59 11.21 6.12
C ARG A 354 -4.13 11.65 6.11
N VAL A 355 -3.21 10.72 6.37
CA VAL A 355 -1.78 11.00 6.47
C VAL A 355 -1.07 10.66 5.17
N HIS A 356 -0.56 11.67 4.45
CA HIS A 356 0.35 11.48 3.33
C HIS A 356 1.81 11.51 3.79
N SER A 357 2.75 11.36 2.83
CA SER A 357 4.17 11.48 3.15
C SER A 357 4.48 12.85 3.74
N TYR A 358 5.46 12.94 4.65
CA TYR A 358 5.88 14.21 5.23
C TYR A 358 6.15 15.31 4.18
N LYS A 359 6.79 14.96 3.05
CA LYS A 359 7.04 15.89 1.93
C LYS A 359 5.73 16.43 1.36
N THR A 360 4.74 15.55 1.16
CA THR A 360 3.42 15.90 0.64
C THR A 360 2.68 16.82 1.59
N GLU A 361 2.68 16.53 2.90
CA GLU A 361 1.99 17.37 3.89
C GLU A 361 2.64 18.75 4.03
N LYS A 362 3.98 18.84 4.01
CA LYS A 362 4.70 20.12 3.96
C LYS A 362 4.32 20.93 2.72
N ALA A 363 4.24 20.29 1.55
CA ALA A 363 3.80 20.95 0.32
C ALA A 363 2.36 21.47 0.43
N ILE A 364 1.45 20.70 1.04
CA ILE A 364 0.06 21.12 1.27
C ILE A 364 0.00 22.35 2.17
N VAL A 365 0.73 22.38 3.30
CA VAL A 365 0.78 23.54 4.21
C VAL A 365 1.32 24.78 3.48
N MET A 366 2.45 24.63 2.78
CA MET A 366 3.14 25.76 2.15
C MET A 366 2.47 26.26 0.86
N ARG A 367 1.54 25.49 0.30
CA ARG A 367 0.86 25.77 -0.98
C ARG A 367 0.30 27.19 -1.07
N GLN A 368 -0.45 27.64 -0.07
CA GLN A 368 -1.09 28.96 -0.12
C GLN A 368 -0.06 30.09 -0.02
N ALA A 369 0.87 30.00 0.93
CA ALA A 369 1.97 30.97 1.03
C ALA A 369 2.83 31.04 -0.24
N GLU A 370 3.11 29.90 -0.90
CA GLU A 370 3.87 29.89 -2.15
C GLU A 370 3.11 30.57 -3.30
N LYS A 371 1.79 30.39 -3.38
CA LYS A 371 0.95 31.13 -4.35
C LYS A 371 0.98 32.62 -4.10
N ASP A 372 0.86 33.04 -2.85
CA ASP A 372 0.89 34.44 -2.47
C ASP A 372 2.26 35.05 -2.72
N ARG A 373 3.33 34.29 -2.44
CA ARG A 373 4.71 34.68 -2.72
C ARG A 373 4.94 34.94 -4.20
N ARG A 374 4.53 34.01 -5.07
CA ARG A 374 4.64 34.16 -6.53
C ARG A 374 3.89 35.40 -7.01
N ARG A 375 2.66 35.61 -6.54
CA ARG A 375 1.86 36.79 -6.87
C ARG A 375 2.52 38.11 -6.43
N ASN A 376 3.07 38.15 -5.22
CA ASN A 376 3.67 39.36 -4.65
C ASN A 376 5.03 39.69 -5.27
N LEU A 377 5.84 38.69 -5.62
CA LEU A 377 7.11 38.90 -6.32
C LEU A 377 6.89 39.39 -7.76
N CYS A 378 5.83 38.94 -8.44
CA CYS A 378 5.48 39.41 -9.79
C CYS A 378 4.92 40.86 -9.84
N LYS A 379 4.54 41.46 -8.71
CA LYS A 379 3.96 42.82 -8.64
C LYS A 379 4.98 43.95 -8.46
N LYS A 380 6.30 43.66 -8.38
CA LYS A 380 7.32 44.73 -8.32
C LYS A 380 7.50 45.39 -9.71
N PRO A 381 7.62 46.73 -9.81
CA PRO A 381 7.69 47.41 -11.10
C PRO A 381 8.95 47.02 -11.87
N ALA A 382 8.79 46.84 -13.19
CA ALA A 382 9.89 46.70 -14.12
C ALA A 382 10.83 47.92 -14.00
N ILE A 383 12.10 47.67 -13.71
CA ILE A 383 13.16 48.64 -13.97
C ILE A 383 13.21 48.81 -15.49
N SER A 384 12.98 50.04 -15.93
CA SER A 384 13.14 50.50 -17.30
C SER A 384 14.55 50.15 -17.80
N THR A 385 14.65 49.13 -18.66
CA THR A 385 15.73 49.03 -19.63
C THR A 385 15.13 49.00 -21.03
N LYS A 386 15.63 49.93 -21.85
CA LYS A 386 15.20 50.26 -23.22
C LYS A 386 15.09 49.03 -24.14
N PRO A 387 14.28 49.10 -25.22
CA PRO A 387 14.18 48.03 -26.19
C PRO A 387 15.49 47.95 -26.99
N ALA A 388 16.17 46.80 -26.92
CA ALA A 388 17.24 46.47 -27.84
C ALA A 388 16.69 45.52 -28.91
N SER A 389 16.75 46.04 -30.13
CA SER A 389 16.57 45.45 -31.46
C SER A 389 16.61 43.92 -31.60
N ASP A 390 15.74 43.46 -32.51
CA ASP A 390 15.78 42.21 -33.26
C ASP A 390 17.21 41.76 -33.62
N GLN A 391 17.57 40.57 -33.16
CA GLN A 391 18.39 39.64 -33.92
C GLN A 391 17.79 38.24 -33.77
N THR A 392 17.20 37.79 -34.87
CA THR A 392 16.89 36.40 -35.16
C THR A 392 18.16 35.55 -35.06
N SER A 393 18.16 34.56 -34.18
CA SER A 393 19.03 33.39 -34.33
C SER A 393 18.26 32.12 -33.98
N GLU A 394 18.30 31.21 -34.95
CA GLU A 394 17.74 29.86 -34.90
C GLU A 394 18.36 29.06 -33.75
N ASN A 395 17.50 28.48 -32.91
CA ASN A 395 17.82 27.29 -32.11
C ASN A 395 16.51 26.62 -31.68
N THR A 396 15.84 26.03 -32.67
CA THR A 396 14.83 24.99 -32.46
C THR A 396 15.56 23.73 -32.02
N ASP A 397 15.57 23.43 -30.70
CA ASP A 397 15.68 22.06 -30.17
C ASP A 397 15.57 21.94 -28.63
N ALA A 398 15.54 23.05 -27.88
CA ALA A 398 15.39 22.98 -26.41
C ALA A 398 13.94 23.11 -25.90
N THR A 399 13.03 23.71 -26.69
CA THR A 399 11.64 24.02 -26.26
C THR A 399 10.71 22.81 -26.29
N GLY A 400 10.97 21.82 -27.16
CA GLY A 400 10.23 20.55 -27.20
C GLY A 400 10.46 19.68 -25.95
N SER A 401 11.70 19.69 -25.42
CA SER A 401 12.06 18.91 -24.22
C SER A 401 11.48 19.50 -22.94
N ILE A 402 11.46 20.83 -22.80
CA ILE A 402 10.86 21.50 -21.62
C ILE A 402 9.34 21.41 -21.66
N SER A 403 8.72 21.50 -22.84
CA SER A 403 7.27 21.29 -23.01
C SER A 403 6.87 19.83 -22.71
N ALA A 404 7.65 18.84 -23.15
CA ALA A 404 7.44 17.43 -22.85
C ALA A 404 7.70 17.09 -21.36
N HIS A 405 8.69 17.71 -20.73
CA HIS A 405 8.92 17.60 -19.28
C HIS A 405 7.71 18.20 -18.53
N CYS A 406 7.30 19.43 -18.86
CA CYS A 406 6.13 20.08 -18.23
C CYS A 406 4.81 19.32 -18.49
N ALA A 407 4.63 18.67 -19.64
CA ALA A 407 3.45 17.85 -19.94
C ALA A 407 3.42 16.55 -19.12
N THR A 408 4.58 15.97 -18.82
CA THR A 408 4.69 14.78 -17.95
C THR A 408 4.45 15.13 -16.48
N PHE A 409 4.73 16.38 -16.08
CA PHE A 409 4.52 16.91 -14.72
C PHE A 409 3.11 17.50 -14.45
N SER A 410 2.18 17.43 -15.41
CA SER A 410 0.86 18.07 -15.29
C SER A 410 -0.28 17.09 -14.89
N SER A 411 0.00 16.12 -14.01
CA SER A 411 -1.03 15.18 -13.50
C SER A 411 -1.45 15.42 -12.05
N SER A 412 -0.87 16.41 -11.36
CA SER A 412 -1.27 16.74 -9.99
C SER A 412 -2.62 17.45 -9.96
N LYS A 413 -3.59 16.87 -9.24
CA LYS A 413 -4.94 17.45 -9.05
C LYS A 413 -4.89 18.81 -8.36
N PHE A 414 -3.89 19.04 -7.51
CA PHE A 414 -3.72 20.25 -6.73
C PHE A 414 -2.42 20.96 -7.11
N GLU A 415 -2.55 22.15 -7.68
CA GLU A 415 -1.40 23.01 -8.01
C GLU A 415 -0.42 23.16 -6.83
N LEU A 416 0.88 22.98 -7.10
CA LEU A 416 2.01 22.99 -6.13
C LEU A 416 2.08 21.79 -5.17
N VAL A 417 1.23 20.79 -5.32
CA VAL A 417 1.33 19.52 -4.61
C VAL A 417 1.67 18.43 -5.62
N ASP A 418 2.95 18.16 -5.79
CA ASP A 418 3.48 17.17 -6.74
C ASP A 418 3.32 15.73 -6.21
N ASP A 419 2.08 15.35 -5.92
CA ASP A 419 1.68 14.00 -5.49
C ASP A 419 0.28 13.69 -6.01
N HIS A 420 0.21 12.94 -7.12
CA HIS A 420 -1.04 12.53 -7.76
C HIS A 420 -1.94 11.65 -6.86
N ARG A 421 -1.40 11.10 -5.78
CA ARG A 421 -2.16 10.25 -4.83
C ARG A 421 -3.01 11.09 -3.89
N VAL A 422 -2.80 12.40 -3.80
CA VAL A 422 -3.66 13.29 -3.00
C VAL A 422 -4.96 13.49 -3.74
N GLN A 423 -5.99 12.74 -3.34
CA GLN A 423 -7.33 12.82 -3.95
C GLN A 423 -8.26 13.79 -3.21
N ASN A 424 -8.12 13.87 -1.88
CA ASN A 424 -8.89 14.74 -1.01
C ASN A 424 -7.97 15.49 -0.04
N ILE A 425 -7.69 16.76 -0.34
CA ILE A 425 -6.84 17.61 0.49
C ILE A 425 -7.52 17.99 1.82
N SER A 426 -8.85 17.95 1.92
CA SER A 426 -9.59 18.42 3.10
C SER A 426 -9.31 17.60 4.36
N LEU A 427 -9.01 16.32 4.20
CA LEU A 427 -8.69 15.41 5.31
C LEU A 427 -7.19 15.37 5.62
N SER A 428 -6.34 16.06 4.86
CA SER A 428 -4.89 15.97 5.02
C SER A 428 -4.42 16.62 6.33
N VAL A 429 -3.28 16.13 6.85
CA VAL A 429 -2.66 16.74 8.05
C VAL A 429 -2.31 18.20 7.79
N GLY A 430 -1.73 18.50 6.63
CA GLY A 430 -1.33 19.84 6.23
C GLY A 430 -2.50 20.80 6.09
N GLN A 431 -3.62 20.36 5.53
CA GLN A 431 -4.83 21.18 5.51
C GLN A 431 -5.34 21.45 6.93
N LYS A 432 -5.31 20.44 7.81
CA LYS A 432 -5.71 20.63 9.21
C LYS A 432 -4.83 21.61 9.96
N VAL A 433 -3.53 21.62 9.68
CA VAL A 433 -2.61 22.64 10.22
C VAL A 433 -3.07 24.04 9.85
N LEU A 434 -3.40 24.27 8.57
CA LEU A 434 -3.87 25.59 8.12
C LEU A 434 -5.15 26.03 8.85
N GLU A 435 -6.09 25.10 9.10
CA GLU A 435 -7.30 25.36 9.87
C GLU A 435 -7.00 25.71 11.33
N LEU A 436 -6.20 24.89 12.01
CA LEU A 436 -5.84 25.08 13.42
C LEU A 436 -5.05 26.38 13.65
N GLN A 437 -4.22 26.77 12.68
CA GLN A 437 -3.44 28.01 12.72
C GLN A 437 -4.25 29.25 12.26
N GLY A 438 -5.48 29.06 11.78
CA GLY A 438 -6.35 30.16 11.30
C GLY A 438 -5.86 30.83 10.02
N LEU A 439 -5.17 30.07 9.16
CA LEU A 439 -4.63 30.53 7.87
C LEU A 439 -5.61 30.33 6.71
N VAL A 440 -6.60 29.46 6.88
CA VAL A 440 -7.75 29.28 5.97
C VAL A 440 -9.04 29.51 6.74
N LYS A 441 -10.15 29.79 6.03
CA LYS A 441 -11.46 29.96 6.68
C LYS A 441 -11.72 28.75 7.60
N PRO A 442 -12.05 28.99 8.88
CA PRO A 442 -12.36 27.89 9.79
C PRO A 442 -13.59 27.13 9.27
N MET A 443 -13.70 25.86 9.64
CA MET A 443 -14.99 25.15 9.61
C MET A 443 -16.09 26.01 10.27
N PRO A 444 -17.38 25.76 9.96
CA PRO A 444 -18.51 26.40 10.65
C PRO A 444 -18.27 26.44 12.16
N GLU A 445 -18.69 27.53 12.84
CA GLU A 445 -18.37 27.79 14.27
C GLU A 445 -18.66 26.62 15.21
N SER A 446 -19.57 25.73 14.80
CA SER A 446 -19.91 24.49 15.48
C SER A 446 -18.74 23.51 15.67
N ASN A 447 -17.70 23.51 14.82
CA ASN A 447 -16.62 22.49 14.81
C ASN A 447 -15.26 23.03 15.26
N ARG A 448 -15.21 24.15 15.97
CA ARG A 448 -13.94 24.67 16.52
C ARG A 448 -13.52 23.81 17.74
N PRO A 449 -12.36 23.12 17.69
CA PRO A 449 -11.82 22.53 18.91
C PRO A 449 -11.43 23.64 19.89
N SER A 450 -11.68 23.42 21.18
CA SER A 450 -11.04 24.18 22.26
C SER A 450 -9.53 23.91 22.17
N THR A 451 -8.80 24.89 21.64
CA THR A 451 -7.40 24.83 21.17
C THR A 451 -6.42 24.14 22.11
N PRO A 452 -5.36 23.55 21.54
CA PRO A 452 -4.02 23.91 21.96
C PRO A 452 -3.26 24.62 20.82
N GLY A 453 -2.75 25.82 21.12
CA GLY A 453 -1.56 26.42 20.50
C GLY A 453 -1.66 26.88 19.05
N LYS A 454 -2.25 28.06 18.81
CA LYS A 454 -1.81 28.88 17.67
C LYS A 454 -0.33 29.20 17.87
N SER A 455 0.52 28.84 16.92
CA SER A 455 1.93 29.20 16.92
C SER A 455 2.07 30.56 16.23
N GLU A 456 2.10 31.63 17.02
CA GLU A 456 2.32 32.98 16.49
C GLU A 456 3.64 33.07 15.71
N GLY A 457 4.67 32.34 16.17
CA GLY A 457 5.96 32.25 15.50
C GLY A 457 5.85 31.63 14.11
N PHE A 458 5.16 30.48 13.98
CA PHE A 458 4.91 29.83 12.69
C PHE A 458 4.10 30.75 11.77
N VAL A 459 2.97 31.27 12.24
CA VAL A 459 2.07 32.11 11.45
C VAL A 459 2.78 33.37 10.94
N ARG A 460 3.60 34.02 11.79
CA ARG A 460 4.40 35.18 11.40
C ARG A 460 5.39 34.84 10.29
N LEU A 461 6.14 33.76 10.42
CA LEU A 461 7.13 33.33 9.42
C LEU A 461 6.47 32.86 8.12
N TYR A 462 5.35 32.16 8.22
CA TYR A 462 4.53 31.71 7.10
C TYR A 462 4.03 32.90 6.26
N ARG A 463 3.46 33.93 6.91
CA ARG A 463 3.02 35.16 6.23
C ARG A 463 4.18 35.94 5.63
N LYS A 464 5.27 36.12 6.39
CA LYS A 464 6.49 36.77 5.90
C LYS A 464 7.02 36.10 4.62
N TYR A 465 7.01 34.77 4.58
CA TYR A 465 7.36 34.00 3.38
C TYR A 465 6.42 34.30 2.20
N GLY A 466 5.10 34.27 2.44
CA GLY A 466 4.05 34.54 1.44
C GLY A 466 4.00 35.99 0.93
N GLU A 467 4.44 36.95 1.73
CA GLU A 467 4.60 38.35 1.31
C GLU A 467 5.79 38.57 0.36
N GLY A 468 6.58 37.52 0.09
CA GLY A 468 7.78 37.63 -0.75
C GLY A 468 8.99 38.17 0.00
N ILE A 469 8.89 38.38 1.31
CA ILE A 469 9.99 38.89 2.14
C ILE A 469 11.03 37.77 2.31
N PRO A 470 12.32 38.02 2.01
CA PRO A 470 13.38 37.04 2.25
C PRO A 470 13.46 36.66 3.73
N LEU A 471 13.51 35.36 4.02
CA LEU A 471 13.79 34.83 5.35
C LEU A 471 15.30 34.66 5.51
N THR A 472 15.83 35.06 6.67
CA THR A 472 17.20 34.71 7.06
C THR A 472 17.34 33.20 7.26
N GLU A 473 18.56 32.67 7.25
CA GLU A 473 18.81 31.24 7.50
C GLU A 473 18.23 30.75 8.84
N ARG A 474 18.37 31.58 9.89
CA ARG A 474 17.77 31.32 11.21
C ARG A 474 16.24 31.30 11.16
N GLU A 475 15.63 32.18 10.38
CA GLU A 475 14.17 32.21 10.20
C GLU A 475 13.66 31.04 9.37
N ASN A 476 14.37 30.63 8.32
CA ASN A 476 14.05 29.42 7.55
C ASN A 476 14.10 28.19 8.45
N THR A 477 15.16 28.06 9.26
CA THR A 477 15.27 26.99 10.25
C THR A 477 14.09 26.99 11.22
N LYS A 478 13.75 28.14 11.79
CA LYS A 478 12.61 28.26 12.71
C LYS A 478 11.27 27.97 12.04
N LEU A 479 11.10 28.34 10.76
CA LEU A 479 9.89 28.02 10.01
C LEU A 479 9.74 26.50 9.84
N GLU A 480 10.84 25.79 9.56
CA GLU A 480 10.81 24.33 9.44
C GLU A 480 10.55 23.63 10.78
N GLU A 481 11.24 24.05 11.85
CA GLU A 481 11.04 23.51 13.20
C GLU A 481 9.60 23.75 13.68
N SER A 482 9.09 24.96 13.51
CA SER A 482 7.71 25.29 13.89
C SER A 482 6.67 24.61 12.99
N LEU A 483 6.98 24.33 11.73
CA LEU A 483 6.14 23.51 10.85
C LEU A 483 6.01 22.07 11.38
N ASP A 484 7.11 21.46 11.82
CA ASP A 484 7.11 20.11 12.42
C ASP A 484 6.28 20.06 13.71
N GLU A 485 6.38 21.11 14.53
CA GLU A 485 5.60 21.25 15.75
C GLU A 485 4.09 21.32 15.48
N VAL A 486 3.66 22.16 14.53
CA VAL A 486 2.23 22.31 14.20
C VAL A 486 1.67 21.09 13.49
N LEU A 487 2.44 20.43 12.60
CA LEU A 487 2.07 19.13 12.03
C LEU A 487 1.87 18.10 13.14
N GLY A 488 2.82 18.02 14.08
CA GLY A 488 2.72 17.13 15.23
C GLY A 488 1.53 17.43 16.13
N ALA A 489 1.20 18.70 16.35
CA ALA A 489 0.03 19.10 17.12
C ALA A 489 -1.28 18.67 16.45
N ALA A 490 -1.40 18.82 15.13
CA ALA A 490 -2.54 18.34 14.37
C ALA A 490 -2.72 16.82 14.50
N VAL A 491 -1.63 16.07 14.36
CA VAL A 491 -1.60 14.60 14.54
C VAL A 491 -2.03 14.21 15.96
N ARG A 492 -1.39 14.79 17.00
CA ARG A 492 -1.74 14.53 18.42
C ARG A 492 -3.21 14.78 18.72
N GLY A 493 -3.82 15.80 18.12
CA GLY A 493 -5.21 16.16 18.37
C GLY A 493 -6.25 15.27 17.68
N ALA A 494 -5.87 14.47 16.68
CA ALA A 494 -6.82 13.68 15.88
C ALA A 494 -7.51 12.58 16.69
N THR A 495 -8.79 12.31 16.40
CA THR A 495 -9.52 11.17 16.97
C THR A 495 -9.17 9.88 16.23
N ALA A 496 -9.01 9.98 14.91
CA ALA A 496 -8.57 8.87 14.08
C ALA A 496 -7.53 9.32 13.04
N LEU A 497 -6.51 8.50 12.82
CA LEU A 497 -5.55 8.64 11.73
C LEU A 497 -5.76 7.51 10.73
N CYS A 498 -5.87 7.86 9.45
CA CYS A 498 -5.90 6.95 8.33
C CYS A 498 -4.58 7.10 7.54
N ALA A 499 -3.77 6.05 7.48
CA ALA A 499 -2.47 6.08 6.80
C ALA A 499 -2.19 4.77 6.06
N THR A 500 -1.24 4.75 5.13
CA THR A 500 -0.64 3.46 4.76
C THR A 500 0.20 2.94 5.94
N VAL A 501 0.56 1.66 5.98
CA VAL A 501 1.43 1.14 7.05
C VAL A 501 2.73 1.93 7.12
N GLY A 502 3.36 2.19 5.97
CA GLY A 502 4.55 3.02 5.94
C GLY A 502 4.33 4.48 6.36
N GLY A 503 3.18 5.08 6.04
CA GLY A 503 2.83 6.42 6.53
C GLY A 503 2.61 6.46 8.04
N ALA A 504 2.02 5.41 8.61
CA ALA A 504 1.88 5.25 10.07
C ALA A 504 3.25 5.02 10.74
N ALA A 505 4.20 4.39 10.06
CA ALA A 505 5.53 4.14 10.59
C ALA A 505 6.41 5.41 10.65
N GLU A 506 6.10 6.45 9.85
CA GLU A 506 6.87 7.68 9.81
C GLU A 506 7.08 8.28 11.21
N PHE A 507 8.32 8.68 11.52
CA PHE A 507 8.69 9.12 12.86
C PHE A 507 7.84 10.30 13.36
N ASN A 508 7.50 11.24 12.48
CA ASN A 508 6.65 12.38 12.81
C ASN A 508 5.20 11.99 13.10
N ILE A 509 4.75 10.82 12.67
CA ILE A 509 3.40 10.32 12.90
C ILE A 509 3.40 9.46 14.16
N SER A 510 4.22 8.40 14.17
CA SER A 510 4.28 7.44 15.27
C SER A 510 4.63 8.09 16.61
N ARG A 511 5.59 9.03 16.66
CA ARG A 511 5.95 9.71 17.93
C ARG A 511 4.81 10.54 18.53
N HIS A 512 3.93 11.06 17.68
CA HIS A 512 2.83 11.96 18.06
C HIS A 512 1.51 11.22 18.21
N TYR A 513 1.47 9.92 17.92
CA TYR A 513 0.25 9.11 17.97
C TYR A 513 0.48 7.69 18.54
N SER A 514 1.60 7.46 19.22
CA SER A 514 1.98 6.16 19.83
C SER A 514 1.01 5.68 20.90
N ASN A 515 0.12 6.55 21.38
CA ASN A 515 -0.94 6.25 22.33
C ASN A 515 -2.26 5.82 21.68
N ALA A 516 -2.26 5.45 20.39
CA ALA A 516 -3.40 4.79 19.77
C ALA A 516 -3.83 3.56 20.60
N GLU A 517 -5.13 3.46 20.87
CA GLU A 517 -5.73 2.37 21.67
C GLU A 517 -6.19 1.21 20.78
N LEU A 518 -6.48 1.52 19.51
CA LEU A 518 -6.95 0.56 18.51
C LEU A 518 -6.16 0.73 17.22
N ILE A 519 -5.64 -0.37 16.69
CA ILE A 519 -5.09 -0.48 15.33
C ILE A 519 -6.05 -1.30 14.49
N ILE A 520 -6.43 -0.79 13.32
CA ILE A 520 -7.15 -1.54 12.30
C ILE A 520 -6.32 -1.59 11.03
N MET A 521 -6.27 -2.75 10.40
CA MET A 521 -5.58 -2.99 9.14
C MET A 521 -6.60 -3.44 8.10
N ASP A 522 -6.99 -2.56 7.18
CA ASP A 522 -7.79 -2.90 6.00
C ASP A 522 -6.89 -3.49 4.91
N GLU A 523 -7.44 -4.42 4.14
CA GLU A 523 -6.68 -5.25 3.21
C GLU A 523 -5.44 -5.90 3.86
N ALA A 524 -5.54 -6.36 5.11
CA ALA A 524 -4.41 -6.89 5.88
C ALA A 524 -3.70 -8.06 5.16
N ALA A 525 -4.46 -8.86 4.41
CA ALA A 525 -3.92 -9.92 3.55
C ALA A 525 -2.98 -9.42 2.42
N ARG A 526 -2.91 -8.11 2.13
CA ARG A 526 -2.01 -7.50 1.14
C ARG A 526 -0.77 -6.87 1.76
N ILE A 527 -0.73 -6.74 3.09
CA ILE A 527 0.36 -6.10 3.80
C ILE A 527 1.47 -7.15 4.00
N PRO A 528 2.70 -6.91 3.52
CA PRO A 528 3.82 -7.78 3.84
C PRO A 528 3.98 -7.89 5.35
N GLU A 529 4.20 -9.09 5.87
CA GLU A 529 4.25 -9.33 7.31
C GLU A 529 5.23 -8.40 8.04
N PHE A 530 6.42 -8.19 7.47
CA PHE A 530 7.45 -7.33 8.07
C PHE A 530 7.01 -5.86 8.21
N GLU A 531 6.06 -5.37 7.41
CA GLU A 531 5.55 -4.00 7.57
C GLU A 531 4.68 -3.87 8.84
N THR A 532 3.95 -4.94 9.20
CA THR A 532 3.08 -4.95 10.39
C THR A 532 3.87 -4.79 11.69
N TRP A 533 5.15 -5.17 11.71
CA TRP A 533 6.05 -4.99 12.86
C TRP A 533 6.14 -3.52 13.29
N THR A 534 6.12 -2.59 12.33
CA THR A 534 6.14 -1.15 12.62
C THR A 534 4.94 -0.72 13.46
N LEU A 535 3.78 -1.33 13.23
CA LEU A 535 2.56 -1.03 13.96
C LEU A 535 2.66 -1.53 15.41
N PHE A 536 3.16 -2.75 15.62
CA PHE A 536 3.30 -3.31 16.97
C PHE A 536 4.44 -2.67 17.77
N ALA A 537 5.54 -2.31 17.11
CA ALA A 537 6.67 -1.66 17.76
C ALA A 537 6.34 -0.22 18.17
N PHE A 538 5.72 0.57 17.28
CA PHE A 538 5.60 2.01 17.47
C PHE A 538 4.28 2.46 18.12
N TYR A 539 3.30 1.56 18.21
CA TYR A 539 2.02 1.80 18.88
C TYR A 539 1.78 0.80 20.02
N PRO A 540 2.68 0.76 21.04
CA PRO A 540 2.66 -0.27 22.08
C PRO A 540 1.40 -0.22 22.96
N LYS A 541 0.69 0.92 22.99
CA LYS A 541 -0.54 1.11 23.79
C LYS A 541 -1.80 0.61 23.10
N ALA A 542 -1.70 0.07 21.89
CA ALA A 542 -2.84 -0.47 21.18
C ALA A 542 -3.33 -1.73 21.90
N LEU A 543 -4.46 -1.62 22.59
CA LEU A 543 -5.15 -2.73 23.22
C LEU A 543 -5.70 -3.65 22.12
N GLY A 544 -6.49 -3.09 21.21
CA GLY A 544 -7.10 -3.82 20.10
C GLY A 544 -6.32 -3.74 18.80
N LYS A 545 -6.27 -4.85 18.07
CA LYS A 545 -5.60 -5.02 16.78
C LYS A 545 -6.51 -5.83 15.86
N ILE A 546 -7.22 -5.15 14.96
CA ILE A 546 -8.19 -5.77 14.05
C ILE A 546 -7.59 -5.85 12.65
N MET A 547 -7.44 -7.06 12.12
CA MET A 547 -6.98 -7.31 10.75
C MET A 547 -8.16 -7.74 9.90
N VAL A 548 -8.47 -6.98 8.85
CA VAL A 548 -9.56 -7.28 7.93
C VAL A 548 -8.98 -7.44 6.53
N GLY A 549 -9.19 -8.60 5.92
CA GLY A 549 -8.61 -8.89 4.63
C GLY A 549 -9.19 -10.14 3.99
N ASP A 550 -8.58 -10.53 2.88
CA ASP A 550 -8.99 -11.66 2.07
C ASP A 550 -7.75 -12.42 1.59
N PRO A 551 -7.29 -13.45 2.33
CA PRO A 551 -6.13 -14.25 1.93
C PRO A 551 -6.37 -15.00 0.61
N ASP A 552 -7.63 -15.18 0.17
CA ASP A 552 -7.96 -15.80 -1.12
C ASP A 552 -7.81 -14.81 -2.30
N GLN A 553 -7.58 -13.52 -2.06
CA GLN A 553 -7.22 -12.52 -3.09
C GLN A 553 -5.71 -12.26 -3.13
N MET A 554 -5.23 -11.42 -4.06
CA MET A 554 -3.79 -11.18 -4.22
C MET A 554 -3.17 -10.67 -2.91
N GLY A 555 -2.11 -11.35 -2.49
CA GLY A 555 -1.33 -11.00 -1.30
C GLY A 555 -0.32 -9.85 -1.52
N PRO A 556 0.69 -9.74 -0.64
CA PRO A 556 1.82 -8.83 -0.78
C PRO A 556 2.49 -8.93 -2.15
N HIS A 557 3.01 -7.80 -2.64
CA HIS A 557 3.81 -7.76 -3.86
C HIS A 557 5.28 -7.60 -3.51
N ILE A 558 6.10 -8.56 -3.94
CA ILE A 558 7.55 -8.55 -3.83
C ILE A 558 8.13 -8.40 -5.24
N ASP A 559 9.02 -7.42 -5.44
CA ASP A 559 9.58 -7.08 -6.75
C ASP A 559 10.59 -8.12 -7.27
N GLU A 560 11.22 -8.86 -6.35
CA GLU A 560 12.27 -9.86 -6.64
C GLU A 560 11.65 -11.22 -6.93
N TYR A 561 12.21 -11.97 -7.88
CA TYR A 561 11.72 -13.29 -8.26
C TYR A 561 12.21 -14.37 -7.29
N GLU A 562 11.43 -15.45 -7.17
CA GLU A 562 11.75 -16.65 -6.38
C GLU A 562 13.12 -17.26 -6.69
N GLU A 563 13.59 -17.14 -7.95
CA GLU A 563 14.90 -17.63 -8.38
C GLU A 563 16.09 -16.88 -7.76
N VAL A 564 15.85 -15.65 -7.28
CA VAL A 564 16.87 -14.77 -6.68
C VAL A 564 16.73 -14.75 -5.16
N GLU A 565 15.50 -14.70 -4.64
CA GLU A 565 15.21 -14.55 -3.22
C GLU A 565 14.73 -15.88 -2.60
N PRO A 566 15.57 -16.57 -1.80
CA PRO A 566 15.23 -17.86 -1.19
C PRO A 566 14.07 -17.79 -0.17
N TYR A 567 13.68 -16.60 0.28
CA TYR A 567 12.54 -16.37 1.18
C TYR A 567 11.31 -15.75 0.50
N HIS A 568 11.24 -15.80 -0.84
CA HIS A 568 10.21 -15.12 -1.61
C HIS A 568 8.79 -15.55 -1.21
N GLU A 569 8.56 -16.84 -0.95
CA GLU A 569 7.26 -17.35 -0.50
C GLU A 569 6.85 -16.74 0.85
N GLN A 570 7.76 -16.71 1.82
CA GLN A 570 7.53 -16.14 3.14
C GLN A 570 7.28 -14.63 3.07
N LEU A 571 8.05 -13.91 2.25
CA LEU A 571 7.87 -12.46 2.05
C LEU A 571 6.57 -12.14 1.31
N SER A 572 6.08 -13.06 0.48
CA SER A 572 4.81 -12.97 -0.24
C SER A 572 3.61 -13.43 0.60
N MET A 573 3.82 -13.85 1.84
CA MET A 573 2.77 -14.20 2.78
C MET A 573 2.50 -13.02 3.73
N SER A 574 1.22 -12.73 3.94
CA SER A 574 0.82 -11.71 4.91
C SER A 574 0.75 -12.30 6.32
N LEU A 575 0.87 -11.44 7.35
CA LEU A 575 0.67 -11.86 8.74
C LEU A 575 -0.71 -12.50 8.95
N GLN A 576 -1.74 -11.93 8.32
CA GLN A 576 -3.11 -12.46 8.38
C GLN A 576 -3.16 -13.90 7.87
N GLU A 577 -2.65 -14.14 6.66
CA GLU A 577 -2.65 -15.46 6.02
C GLU A 577 -1.89 -16.48 6.88
N ARG A 578 -0.66 -16.13 7.30
CA ARG A 578 0.15 -17.01 8.15
C ARG A 578 -0.55 -17.37 9.46
N CYS A 579 -1.18 -16.40 10.13
CA CYS A 579 -1.89 -16.66 11.38
C CYS A 579 -3.11 -17.56 11.18
N GLN A 580 -3.86 -17.37 10.09
CA GLN A 580 -5.00 -18.23 9.75
C GLN A 580 -4.53 -19.67 9.46
N ASP A 581 -3.46 -19.83 8.68
CA ASP A 581 -2.88 -21.14 8.36
C ASP A 581 -2.30 -21.83 9.60
N ALA A 582 -1.72 -21.07 10.51
CA ALA A 582 -1.26 -21.57 11.82
C ALA A 582 -2.41 -21.91 12.78
N GLY A 583 -3.67 -21.68 12.39
CA GLY A 583 -4.87 -22.07 13.13
C GLY A 583 -5.41 -21.01 14.09
N PHE A 584 -5.02 -19.74 13.94
CA PHE A 584 -5.67 -18.65 14.67
C PHE A 584 -7.12 -18.48 14.21
N GLY A 585 -8.04 -18.35 15.16
CA GLY A 585 -9.46 -18.18 14.87
C GLY A 585 -9.72 -16.89 14.08
N SER A 586 -10.54 -16.99 13.02
CA SER A 586 -10.95 -15.84 12.22
C SER A 586 -12.46 -15.81 12.01
N ALA A 587 -13.03 -14.61 11.99
CA ALA A 587 -14.42 -14.40 11.64
C ALA A 587 -14.56 -14.37 10.12
N PHE A 588 -15.33 -15.27 9.53
CA PHE A 588 -15.56 -15.31 8.09
C PHE A 588 -16.85 -14.56 7.72
N PHE A 589 -16.76 -13.53 6.87
CA PHE A 589 -17.94 -12.79 6.40
C PHE A 589 -18.57 -13.54 5.22
N THR A 590 -19.72 -14.16 5.47
CA THR A 590 -20.39 -15.06 4.53
C THR A 590 -21.22 -14.33 3.47
N ILE A 591 -21.86 -13.21 3.79
CA ILE A 591 -22.83 -12.55 2.90
C ILE A 591 -22.14 -11.54 1.98
N GLN A 592 -22.29 -11.69 0.66
CA GLN A 592 -21.82 -10.73 -0.35
C GLN A 592 -22.97 -9.84 -0.87
N TYR A 593 -22.66 -8.55 -1.10
CA TYR A 593 -23.58 -7.49 -1.53
C TYR A 593 -23.22 -6.90 -2.90
N ARG A 594 -22.14 -7.38 -3.54
CA ARG A 594 -21.55 -6.74 -4.73
C ARG A 594 -22.17 -7.23 -6.02
N ALA A 595 -22.03 -8.52 -6.31
CA ALA A 595 -22.32 -9.09 -7.62
C ALA A 595 -23.67 -9.78 -7.60
N ILE A 596 -24.37 -9.81 -8.74
CA ILE A 596 -25.54 -10.69 -8.89
C ILE A 596 -25.13 -12.16 -8.69
N PRO A 597 -26.05 -13.05 -8.26
CA PRO A 597 -25.76 -14.48 -8.04
C PRO A 597 -25.03 -15.17 -9.19
N GLU A 598 -25.50 -14.95 -10.43
CA GLU A 598 -24.91 -15.56 -11.65
C GLU A 598 -23.39 -15.32 -11.78
N ILE A 599 -22.93 -14.13 -11.38
CA ILE A 599 -21.52 -13.74 -11.37
C ILE A 599 -20.83 -14.26 -10.11
N ALA A 600 -21.47 -14.08 -8.94
CA ALA A 600 -20.90 -14.40 -7.65
C ALA A 600 -20.56 -15.89 -7.51
N ASP A 601 -21.43 -16.76 -7.99
CA ASP A 601 -21.28 -18.21 -7.91
C ASP A 601 -20.05 -18.73 -8.65
N ILE A 602 -19.59 -18.02 -9.69
CA ILE A 602 -18.41 -18.40 -10.47
C ILE A 602 -17.15 -18.36 -9.59
N TYR A 603 -16.88 -17.21 -8.95
CA TYR A 603 -15.72 -17.10 -8.06
C TYR A 603 -15.97 -17.75 -6.70
N ASN A 604 -17.23 -17.86 -6.25
CA ASN A 604 -17.57 -18.56 -5.01
C ASN A 604 -17.21 -20.06 -5.10
N ARG A 605 -17.54 -20.70 -6.23
CA ARG A 605 -17.16 -22.09 -6.51
C ARG A 605 -15.65 -22.24 -6.66
N ALA A 606 -15.03 -21.38 -7.47
CA ALA A 606 -13.61 -21.49 -7.80
C ALA A 606 -12.67 -21.15 -6.65
N CYS A 607 -13.07 -20.23 -5.75
CA CYS A 607 -12.15 -19.67 -4.75
C CYS A 607 -12.61 -19.80 -3.30
N TYR A 608 -13.91 -19.95 -3.04
CA TYR A 608 -14.46 -19.92 -1.67
C TYR A 608 -15.17 -21.20 -1.25
N LYS A 609 -15.18 -22.24 -2.09
CA LYS A 609 -15.83 -23.54 -1.82
C LYS A 609 -17.32 -23.37 -1.50
N ASN A 610 -17.99 -22.45 -2.20
CA ASN A 610 -19.41 -22.11 -2.02
C ASN A 610 -19.78 -21.59 -0.62
N ARG A 611 -18.81 -21.07 0.16
CA ARG A 611 -19.07 -20.51 1.49
C ARG A 611 -19.72 -19.12 1.47
N LEU A 612 -19.72 -18.42 0.33
CA LEU A 612 -20.37 -17.12 0.22
C LEU A 612 -21.87 -17.28 -0.06
N LEU A 613 -22.68 -16.48 0.63
CA LEU A 613 -24.13 -16.33 0.44
C LEU A 613 -24.44 -14.98 -0.19
N HIS A 614 -25.64 -14.83 -0.75
CA HIS A 614 -26.05 -13.61 -1.45
C HIS A 614 -27.08 -12.83 -0.63
N HIS A 615 -26.86 -11.52 -0.50
CA HIS A 615 -27.89 -10.65 0.05
C HIS A 615 -29.02 -10.46 -0.98
N GLU A 616 -30.26 -10.26 -0.51
CA GLU A 616 -31.44 -10.07 -1.38
C GLU A 616 -31.30 -8.92 -2.38
N THR A 617 -30.56 -7.85 -2.01
CA THR A 617 -30.28 -6.68 -2.87
C THR A 617 -29.37 -6.99 -4.07
N THR A 618 -28.87 -8.21 -4.16
CA THR A 618 -28.11 -8.70 -5.31
C THR A 618 -28.96 -9.43 -6.33
N SER A 619 -30.21 -9.78 -6.01
CA SER A 619 -31.13 -10.42 -6.96
C SER A 619 -31.31 -9.56 -8.21
N VAL A 620 -31.36 -10.20 -9.39
CA VAL A 620 -31.56 -9.51 -10.67
C VAL A 620 -32.89 -8.74 -10.68
N ASP A 621 -33.91 -9.27 -10.00
CA ASP A 621 -35.24 -8.66 -9.90
C ASP A 621 -35.29 -7.48 -8.93
N HIS A 622 -34.24 -7.27 -8.14
CA HIS A 622 -34.18 -6.16 -7.20
C HIS A 622 -34.06 -4.82 -7.95
N PRO A 623 -34.77 -3.74 -7.55
CA PRO A 623 -34.74 -2.45 -8.27
C PRO A 623 -33.32 -1.88 -8.49
N ASN A 624 -32.42 -2.08 -7.53
CA ASN A 624 -31.00 -1.68 -7.64
C ASN A 624 -30.17 -2.47 -8.67
N ARG A 625 -30.77 -3.45 -9.36
CA ARG A 625 -30.12 -4.34 -10.33
C ARG A 625 -30.73 -4.27 -11.74
N ALA A 626 -31.51 -3.23 -12.04
CA ALA A 626 -32.12 -3.03 -13.37
C ALA A 626 -31.11 -3.09 -14.55
N LEU A 627 -29.84 -2.69 -14.34
CA LEU A 627 -28.81 -2.82 -15.36
C LEU A 627 -28.50 -4.30 -15.70
N ALA A 628 -28.53 -5.21 -14.72
CA ALA A 628 -28.30 -6.63 -14.95
C ALA A 628 -29.40 -7.24 -15.83
N ASP A 629 -30.66 -6.86 -15.61
CA ASP A 629 -31.79 -7.24 -16.46
C ASP A 629 -31.64 -6.69 -17.89
N ALA A 630 -31.27 -5.41 -18.03
CA ALA A 630 -30.99 -4.81 -19.34
C ALA A 630 -29.85 -5.54 -20.09
N LEU A 631 -28.81 -5.95 -19.38
CA LEU A 631 -27.71 -6.75 -19.93
C LEU A 631 -28.16 -8.14 -20.34
N LYS A 632 -28.98 -8.81 -19.51
CA LYS A 632 -29.54 -10.12 -19.81
C LYS A 632 -30.38 -10.08 -21.09
N LYS A 633 -31.24 -9.07 -21.25
CA LYS A 633 -32.01 -8.86 -22.48
C LYS A 633 -31.11 -8.62 -23.69
N HIS A 634 -30.12 -7.73 -23.55
CA HIS A 634 -29.15 -7.48 -24.61
C HIS A 634 -28.42 -8.75 -25.03
N ASN A 635 -27.96 -9.55 -24.07
CA ASN A 635 -27.22 -10.79 -24.32
C ASN A 635 -28.10 -11.85 -24.99
N LYS A 636 -29.37 -11.93 -24.62
CA LYS A 636 -30.33 -12.84 -25.25
C LYS A 636 -30.54 -12.49 -26.72
N GLU A 637 -30.72 -11.21 -27.03
CA GLU A 637 -30.92 -10.72 -28.40
C GLU A 637 -29.64 -10.79 -29.26
N LYS A 638 -28.49 -10.49 -28.65
CA LYS A 638 -27.22 -10.30 -29.36
C LYS A 638 -26.35 -11.54 -29.44
N TYR A 639 -26.35 -12.34 -28.37
CA TYR A 639 -25.43 -13.47 -28.16
C TYR A 639 -26.16 -14.79 -27.91
N GLU A 640 -27.50 -14.81 -27.99
CA GLU A 640 -28.31 -16.00 -27.70
C GLU A 640 -28.08 -16.54 -26.26
N CYS A 641 -27.63 -15.69 -25.34
CA CYS A 641 -27.35 -16.04 -23.94
C CYS A 641 -28.35 -15.34 -23.00
N ASP A 642 -29.24 -16.10 -22.37
CA ASP A 642 -30.23 -15.58 -21.41
C ASP A 642 -29.64 -15.45 -19.99
N ALA A 643 -28.53 -14.69 -19.87
CA ALA A 643 -27.83 -14.42 -18.62
C ALA A 643 -27.09 -13.08 -18.70
N SER A 644 -26.75 -12.48 -17.55
CA SER A 644 -25.87 -11.31 -17.51
C SER A 644 -24.37 -11.71 -17.55
N VAL A 645 -24.09 -13.01 -17.65
CA VAL A 645 -22.76 -13.57 -17.89
C VAL A 645 -22.70 -14.17 -19.29
N VAL A 646 -21.61 -13.92 -20.02
CA VAL A 646 -21.34 -14.55 -21.32
C VAL A 646 -19.88 -15.01 -21.38
N PHE A 647 -19.68 -16.27 -21.74
CA PHE A 647 -18.39 -16.86 -22.01
C PHE A 647 -18.19 -17.07 -23.52
N PHE A 648 -17.23 -16.35 -24.10
CA PHE A 648 -16.82 -16.50 -25.49
C PHE A 648 -15.68 -17.50 -25.59
N GLU A 649 -16.02 -18.74 -25.97
CA GLU A 649 -15.02 -19.75 -26.29
C GLU A 649 -14.40 -19.48 -27.66
N ILE A 650 -13.07 -19.39 -27.72
CA ILE A 650 -12.31 -19.16 -28.95
C ILE A 650 -11.34 -20.32 -29.18
N PRO A 651 -11.80 -21.45 -29.78
CA PRO A 651 -10.95 -22.62 -30.01
C PRO A 651 -9.79 -22.35 -30.98
N SER A 652 -9.94 -21.37 -31.87
CA SER A 652 -8.95 -20.95 -32.88
C SER A 652 -7.80 -20.11 -32.32
N ALA A 653 -7.82 -19.73 -31.05
CA ALA A 653 -6.72 -19.02 -30.40
C ALA A 653 -5.64 -20.03 -29.98
N ILE A 654 -4.68 -20.28 -30.88
CA ILE A 654 -3.69 -21.36 -30.75
C ILE A 654 -2.40 -20.90 -30.07
N GLU A 655 -2.03 -19.61 -30.21
CA GLU A 655 -0.79 -19.07 -29.65
C GLU A 655 -0.98 -17.66 -29.08
N SER A 656 -0.16 -17.33 -28.08
CA SER A 656 0.04 -15.97 -27.60
C SER A 656 1.36 -15.43 -28.14
N LYS A 657 1.38 -14.19 -28.61
CA LYS A 657 2.60 -13.53 -29.05
C LYS A 657 3.31 -12.89 -27.87
N VAL A 658 4.62 -13.01 -27.84
CA VAL A 658 5.46 -12.42 -26.79
C VAL A 658 5.94 -11.04 -27.25
N TYR A 659 5.62 -10.01 -26.47
CA TYR A 659 6.07 -8.63 -26.66
C TYR A 659 7.04 -8.25 -25.54
N GLY A 660 8.33 -8.23 -25.84
CA GLY A 660 9.39 -8.12 -24.82
C GLY A 660 9.32 -9.31 -23.87
N THR A 661 8.87 -9.08 -22.63
CA THR A 661 8.67 -10.13 -21.61
C THR A 661 7.19 -10.43 -21.32
N SER A 662 6.24 -9.84 -22.06
CA SER A 662 4.79 -9.97 -21.82
C SER A 662 4.05 -10.72 -22.94
N LYS A 663 2.81 -11.16 -22.70
CA LYS A 663 1.98 -11.89 -23.68
C LYS A 663 0.82 -11.06 -24.21
N ALA A 664 0.37 -11.37 -25.41
CA ALA A 664 -0.87 -10.86 -25.99
C ALA A 664 -1.49 -11.89 -26.95
N CYS A 665 -2.81 -11.85 -27.12
CA CYS A 665 -3.55 -12.69 -28.07
C CYS A 665 -4.45 -11.81 -28.93
N GLU A 666 -4.21 -11.87 -30.25
CA GLU A 666 -4.93 -11.08 -31.24
C GLU A 666 -6.40 -11.44 -31.32
N GLN A 667 -6.73 -12.74 -31.30
CA GLN A 667 -8.09 -13.24 -31.37
C GLN A 667 -8.89 -12.83 -30.12
N TYR A 668 -8.27 -12.85 -28.94
CA TYR A 668 -8.91 -12.40 -27.70
C TYR A 668 -9.12 -10.88 -27.74
N ALA A 669 -8.12 -10.12 -28.19
CA ALA A 669 -8.23 -8.67 -28.35
C ALA A 669 -9.38 -8.31 -29.30
N ALA A 670 -9.49 -9.00 -30.44
CA ALA A 670 -10.59 -8.81 -31.39
C ALA A 670 -11.95 -9.10 -30.76
N CYS A 671 -12.09 -10.20 -30.02
CA CYS A 671 -13.31 -10.53 -29.30
C CYS A 671 -13.68 -9.44 -28.27
N VAL A 672 -12.73 -9.02 -27.43
CA VAL A 672 -12.91 -7.95 -26.45
C VAL A 672 -13.41 -6.66 -27.09
N ILE A 673 -12.81 -6.27 -28.22
CA ILE A 673 -13.25 -5.09 -28.97
C ILE A 673 -14.63 -5.29 -29.57
N ASN A 674 -14.98 -6.47 -30.09
CA ASN A 674 -16.33 -6.74 -30.59
C ASN A 674 -17.38 -6.60 -29.48
N ILE A 675 -17.10 -7.11 -28.27
CA ILE A 675 -17.98 -6.97 -27.10
C ILE A 675 -18.14 -5.50 -26.74
N LEU A 676 -17.05 -4.73 -26.71
CA LEU A 676 -17.12 -3.29 -26.45
C LEU A 676 -17.95 -2.55 -27.51
N GLU A 677 -17.76 -2.84 -28.79
CA GLU A 677 -18.54 -2.26 -29.89
C GLU A 677 -20.04 -2.53 -29.71
N ASP A 678 -20.40 -3.77 -29.38
CA ASP A 678 -21.80 -4.17 -29.22
C ASP A 678 -22.45 -3.52 -27.98
N LEU A 679 -21.73 -3.45 -26.86
CA LEU A 679 -22.21 -2.77 -25.65
C LEU A 679 -22.40 -1.27 -25.87
N LEU A 680 -21.42 -0.61 -26.50
CA LEU A 680 -21.47 0.83 -26.77
C LEU A 680 -22.55 1.17 -27.80
N SER A 681 -22.76 0.31 -28.80
CA SER A 681 -23.84 0.45 -29.79
C SER A 681 -25.23 0.30 -29.16
N ALA A 682 -25.33 -0.42 -28.05
CA ALA A 682 -26.54 -0.57 -27.25
C ALA A 682 -26.64 0.46 -26.10
N ASP A 683 -25.87 1.57 -26.19
CA ASP A 683 -25.84 2.70 -25.26
C ASP A 683 -25.24 2.43 -23.87
N PHE A 684 -24.68 1.25 -23.58
CA PHE A 684 -24.05 1.01 -22.29
C PHE A 684 -22.82 1.92 -22.10
N GLY A 685 -22.79 2.69 -21.01
CA GLY A 685 -21.73 3.65 -20.70
C GLY A 685 -21.92 5.03 -21.34
N SER A 686 -22.97 5.20 -22.16
CA SER A 686 -23.40 6.51 -22.65
C SER A 686 -24.16 7.28 -21.57
N ASP A 687 -24.54 8.52 -21.86
CA ASP A 687 -25.36 9.32 -20.94
C ASP A 687 -26.83 8.82 -20.91
N VAL A 688 -27.27 8.04 -21.90
CA VAL A 688 -28.60 7.41 -21.95
C VAL A 688 -28.66 6.20 -21.00
N ARG A 689 -27.59 5.39 -20.95
CA ARG A 689 -27.47 4.29 -20.01
C ARG A 689 -26.12 4.34 -19.29
N PRO A 690 -26.00 5.21 -18.26
CA PRO A 690 -24.75 5.38 -17.53
C PRO A 690 -24.36 4.11 -16.77
N CYS A 691 -23.19 3.57 -17.07
CA CYS A 691 -22.58 2.48 -16.32
C CYS A 691 -21.06 2.46 -16.50
N THR A 692 -20.36 1.89 -15.54
CA THR A 692 -18.91 1.70 -15.61
C THR A 692 -18.58 0.38 -16.32
N ILE A 693 -17.74 0.45 -17.36
CA ILE A 693 -17.25 -0.71 -18.11
C ILE A 693 -15.74 -0.79 -17.91
N ALA A 694 -15.23 -1.97 -17.53
CA ALA A 694 -13.82 -2.24 -17.40
C ALA A 694 -13.38 -3.46 -18.20
N VAL A 695 -12.26 -3.36 -18.90
CA VAL A 695 -11.53 -4.47 -19.50
C VAL A 695 -10.33 -4.79 -18.62
N LEU A 696 -10.26 -6.01 -18.12
CA LEU A 696 -9.19 -6.47 -17.27
C LEU A 696 -8.35 -7.49 -18.02
N THR A 697 -7.02 -7.35 -17.95
CA THR A 697 -6.08 -8.32 -18.51
C THR A 697 -4.83 -8.48 -17.63
N PRO A 698 -4.25 -9.69 -17.48
CA PRO A 698 -3.05 -9.87 -16.65
C PRO A 698 -1.76 -9.39 -17.31
N TYR A 699 -1.72 -9.22 -18.64
CA TYR A 699 -0.48 -8.97 -19.37
C TYR A 699 -0.39 -7.54 -19.91
N SER A 700 0.77 -6.91 -19.71
CA SER A 700 1.05 -5.56 -20.20
C SER A 700 1.08 -5.47 -21.73
N GLY A 701 1.44 -6.56 -22.43
CA GLY A 701 1.33 -6.67 -23.89
C GLY A 701 -0.11 -6.50 -24.36
N GLN A 702 -1.03 -7.31 -23.81
CA GLN A 702 -2.45 -7.23 -24.12
C GLN A 702 -3.07 -5.87 -23.76
N PHE A 703 -2.69 -5.31 -22.61
CA PHE A 703 -3.11 -3.96 -22.21
C PHE A 703 -2.75 -2.91 -23.27
N LYS A 704 -1.53 -2.95 -23.83
CA LYS A 704 -1.09 -2.00 -24.87
C LYS A 704 -1.91 -2.13 -26.14
N VAL A 705 -2.12 -3.36 -26.61
CA VAL A 705 -2.94 -3.66 -27.81
C VAL A 705 -4.35 -3.10 -27.64
N LEU A 706 -5.01 -3.41 -26.51
CA LEU A 706 -6.36 -2.96 -26.22
C LEU A 706 -6.44 -1.44 -26.07
N SER A 707 -5.42 -0.80 -25.51
CA SER A 707 -5.33 0.66 -25.39
C SER A 707 -5.24 1.35 -26.75
N LEU A 708 -4.44 0.81 -27.68
CA LEU A 708 -4.35 1.33 -29.05
C LEU A 708 -5.68 1.18 -29.80
N ALA A 709 -6.37 0.05 -29.62
CA ALA A 709 -7.69 -0.17 -30.20
C ALA A 709 -8.73 0.80 -29.62
N LYS A 710 -8.71 1.01 -28.29
CA LYS A 710 -9.54 2.02 -27.60
C LYS A 710 -9.35 3.41 -28.21
N ASP A 711 -8.11 3.83 -28.46
CA ASP A 711 -7.82 5.14 -29.06
C ASP A 711 -8.43 5.28 -30.47
N LYS A 712 -8.40 4.21 -31.27
CA LYS A 712 -9.04 4.19 -32.61
C LYS A 712 -10.56 4.24 -32.51
N MET A 713 -11.17 3.59 -31.50
CA MET A 713 -12.62 3.58 -31.28
C MET A 713 -13.20 4.95 -30.92
N ARG A 714 -12.41 5.85 -30.33
CA ARG A 714 -12.86 7.19 -29.87
C ARG A 714 -13.62 7.99 -30.94
N LYS A 715 -13.22 7.86 -32.19
CA LYS A 715 -13.87 8.58 -33.32
C LYS A 715 -15.27 8.07 -33.62
N THR A 716 -15.55 6.80 -33.36
CA THR A 716 -16.84 6.15 -33.66
C THR A 716 -17.74 6.10 -32.43
N TYR A 717 -17.18 5.85 -31.24
CA TYR A 717 -17.92 5.68 -30.00
C TYR A 717 -17.40 6.65 -28.92
N PRO A 718 -17.98 7.85 -28.77
CA PRO A 718 -17.51 8.83 -27.78
C PRO A 718 -17.51 8.30 -26.33
N ALA A 719 -18.46 7.42 -25.98
CA ALA A 719 -18.57 6.82 -24.66
C ALA A 719 -17.36 5.92 -24.29
N ILE A 720 -16.56 5.47 -25.26
CA ILE A 720 -15.34 4.67 -25.00
C ILE A 720 -14.36 5.41 -24.08
N GLU A 721 -14.39 6.74 -24.04
CA GLU A 721 -13.47 7.51 -23.18
C GLU A 721 -13.59 7.11 -21.71
N LYS A 722 -14.82 6.82 -21.27
CA LYS A 722 -15.16 6.40 -19.91
C LYS A 722 -14.80 4.93 -19.62
N VAL A 723 -14.51 4.12 -20.64
CA VAL A 723 -14.16 2.69 -20.48
C VAL A 723 -12.76 2.56 -19.88
N ILE A 724 -12.62 1.73 -18.86
CA ILE A 724 -11.34 1.51 -18.17
C ILE A 724 -10.67 0.28 -18.76
N ILE A 725 -9.40 0.38 -19.13
CA ILE A 725 -8.58 -0.77 -19.53
C ILE A 725 -7.41 -0.79 -18.54
N GLU A 726 -7.20 -1.89 -17.84
CA GLU A 726 -6.21 -1.94 -16.77
C GLU A 726 -5.68 -3.38 -16.56
N THR A 727 -4.49 -3.49 -15.96
CA THR A 727 -3.99 -4.77 -15.48
C THR A 727 -4.63 -5.20 -14.16
N VAL A 728 -4.82 -6.51 -13.96
CA VAL A 728 -5.53 -7.08 -12.79
C VAL A 728 -4.98 -6.53 -11.46
N GLY A 729 -3.66 -6.36 -11.36
CA GLY A 729 -2.97 -5.84 -10.18
C GLY A 729 -3.53 -4.53 -9.64
N LYS A 730 -3.86 -3.58 -10.53
CA LYS A 730 -4.34 -2.24 -10.15
C LYS A 730 -5.86 -2.19 -9.92
N SER A 731 -6.58 -3.23 -10.31
CA SER A 731 -8.04 -3.32 -10.16
C SER A 731 -8.49 -3.89 -8.81
N GLN A 732 -7.57 -4.33 -7.94
CA GLN A 732 -7.93 -4.79 -6.60
C GLN A 732 -8.51 -3.63 -5.77
N GLY A 733 -9.50 -3.95 -4.93
CA GLY A 733 -10.34 -2.95 -4.27
C GLY A 733 -11.41 -2.29 -5.18
N MET A 734 -11.29 -2.38 -6.51
CA MET A 734 -12.24 -1.78 -7.45
C MET A 734 -13.51 -2.60 -7.64
N GLN A 735 -14.54 -1.92 -8.14
CA GLN A 735 -15.82 -2.50 -8.54
C GLN A 735 -16.28 -1.78 -9.82
N TYR A 736 -16.82 -2.53 -10.76
CA TYR A 736 -17.35 -2.02 -12.02
C TYR A 736 -18.72 -2.65 -12.28
N ASP A 737 -19.59 -1.92 -12.98
CA ASP A 737 -20.91 -2.44 -13.31
C ASP A 737 -20.79 -3.58 -14.32
N ILE A 738 -19.94 -3.40 -15.33
CA ILE A 738 -19.64 -4.39 -16.37
C ILE A 738 -18.13 -4.66 -16.42
N VAL A 739 -17.74 -5.93 -16.48
CA VAL A 739 -16.35 -6.35 -16.68
C VAL A 739 -16.23 -7.26 -17.90
N ILE A 740 -15.21 -6.99 -18.72
CA ILE A 740 -14.73 -7.88 -19.77
C ILE A 740 -13.38 -8.45 -19.30
N ALA A 741 -13.36 -9.74 -19.02
CA ALA A 741 -12.23 -10.49 -18.50
C ALA A 741 -11.48 -11.18 -19.64
N ASP A 742 -10.28 -10.68 -19.93
CA ASP A 742 -9.33 -11.21 -20.91
C ASP A 742 -8.09 -11.85 -20.24
N PRO A 743 -8.11 -13.18 -19.97
CA PRO A 743 -7.03 -13.87 -19.30
C PRO A 743 -5.79 -14.11 -20.18
N VAL A 744 -5.91 -14.00 -21.52
CA VAL A 744 -4.82 -14.28 -22.49
C VAL A 744 -4.22 -15.70 -22.35
N LEU A 745 -4.93 -16.60 -21.66
CA LEU A 745 -4.49 -17.97 -21.41
C LEU A 745 -4.94 -18.90 -22.53
N VAL A 746 -4.14 -18.92 -23.60
CA VAL A 746 -4.36 -19.70 -24.84
C VAL A 746 -3.54 -20.98 -24.92
N ASP A 747 -2.42 -21.03 -24.19
CA ASP A 747 -1.47 -22.13 -24.16
C ASP A 747 -0.59 -22.13 -22.88
N GLY A 748 -0.07 -23.31 -22.52
CA GLY A 748 0.93 -23.47 -21.47
C GLY A 748 0.44 -23.24 -20.04
N LYS A 749 1.39 -23.11 -19.11
CA LYS A 749 1.10 -22.86 -17.69
C LYS A 749 0.61 -21.42 -17.51
N PRO A 750 -0.41 -21.18 -16.66
CA PRO A 750 -0.94 -19.84 -16.39
C PRO A 750 0.12 -18.85 -15.89
N ARG A 751 1.24 -19.35 -15.33
CA ARG A 751 2.39 -18.65 -14.70
C ARG A 751 1.96 -17.57 -13.70
N PHE A 752 1.33 -16.51 -14.20
CA PHE A 752 0.86 -15.36 -13.45
C PHE A 752 -0.61 -15.47 -12.98
N LEU A 753 -1.47 -16.22 -13.67
CA LEU A 753 -2.89 -16.38 -13.32
C LEU A 753 -3.12 -17.40 -12.20
N THR A 754 -2.65 -17.09 -11.00
CA THR A 754 -2.93 -17.87 -9.79
C THR A 754 -4.41 -17.76 -9.38
N GLN A 755 -4.88 -18.67 -8.51
CA GLN A 755 -6.22 -18.60 -7.90
C GLN A 755 -6.53 -17.20 -7.35
N LYS A 756 -5.57 -16.60 -6.63
CA LYS A 756 -5.70 -15.27 -6.03
C LYS A 756 -5.93 -14.17 -7.06
N ARG A 757 -5.21 -14.21 -8.19
CA ARG A 757 -5.42 -13.25 -9.30
C ARG A 757 -6.74 -13.48 -10.00
N LEU A 758 -7.10 -14.74 -10.23
CA LEU A 758 -8.35 -15.14 -10.85
C LEU A 758 -9.58 -14.68 -10.04
N ASN A 759 -9.51 -14.83 -8.72
CA ASN A 759 -10.51 -14.33 -7.80
C ASN A 759 -10.70 -12.82 -7.96
N VAL A 760 -9.61 -12.04 -7.92
CA VAL A 760 -9.68 -10.58 -8.14
C VAL A 760 -10.30 -10.29 -9.50
N PHE A 761 -9.82 -10.96 -10.55
CA PHE A 761 -10.24 -10.77 -11.93
C PHE A 761 -11.74 -10.87 -12.14
N LEU A 762 -12.37 -11.91 -11.59
CA LEU A 762 -13.79 -12.21 -11.79
C LEU A 762 -14.70 -11.45 -10.83
N SER A 763 -14.20 -11.12 -9.63
CA SER A 763 -15.02 -10.53 -8.57
C SER A 763 -15.14 -9.00 -8.62
N ARG A 764 -14.69 -8.35 -9.71
CA ARG A 764 -14.84 -6.89 -9.89
C ARG A 764 -16.21 -6.50 -10.46
N ALA A 765 -16.91 -7.41 -11.14
CA ALA A 765 -18.19 -7.14 -11.80
C ALA A 765 -19.37 -7.10 -10.82
N ARG A 766 -20.31 -6.18 -11.05
CA ARG A 766 -21.56 -6.06 -10.27
C ARG A 766 -22.79 -6.56 -11.03
N HIS A 767 -22.89 -6.28 -12.33
CA HIS A 767 -24.11 -6.46 -13.12
C HIS A 767 -23.88 -7.27 -14.39
N GLY A 768 -22.71 -7.18 -15.04
CA GLY A 768 -22.39 -7.98 -16.21
C GLY A 768 -20.95 -8.48 -16.23
N LEU A 769 -20.75 -9.72 -16.66
CA LEU A 769 -19.44 -10.34 -16.80
C LEU A 769 -19.30 -11.01 -18.17
N TYR A 770 -18.34 -10.55 -18.96
CA TYR A 770 -17.98 -11.16 -20.23
C TYR A 770 -16.60 -11.78 -20.10
N VAL A 771 -16.42 -13.04 -20.46
CA VAL A 771 -15.14 -13.74 -20.35
C VAL A 771 -14.74 -14.26 -21.73
N VAL A 772 -13.50 -14.02 -22.14
CA VAL A 772 -12.92 -14.63 -23.35
C VAL A 772 -11.96 -15.74 -22.94
N GLY A 773 -11.95 -16.87 -23.66
CA GLY A 773 -11.12 -17.99 -23.26
C GLY A 773 -11.12 -19.17 -24.21
N ARG A 774 -10.24 -20.14 -23.94
CA ARG A 774 -10.17 -21.42 -24.63
C ARG A 774 -10.43 -22.51 -23.60
N TYR A 775 -11.68 -22.98 -23.52
CA TYR A 775 -12.13 -23.89 -22.47
C TYR A 775 -11.29 -25.16 -22.36
N GLN A 776 -10.89 -25.74 -23.50
CA GLN A 776 -10.05 -26.94 -23.53
C GLN A 776 -8.72 -26.76 -22.80
N VAL A 777 -8.13 -25.57 -22.86
CA VAL A 777 -6.86 -25.25 -22.17
C VAL A 777 -7.07 -25.23 -20.67
N TRP A 778 -8.18 -24.67 -20.19
CA TRP A 778 -8.46 -24.58 -18.75
C TRP A 778 -8.87 -25.93 -18.16
N ARG A 779 -9.63 -26.73 -18.92
CA ARG A 779 -10.04 -28.08 -18.52
C ARG A 779 -8.88 -29.07 -18.55
N GLY A 780 -8.01 -28.98 -19.55
CA GLY A 780 -6.93 -29.94 -19.78
C GLY A 780 -5.67 -29.74 -18.92
N MET A 781 -5.68 -28.79 -17.98
CA MET A 781 -4.56 -28.57 -17.06
C MET A 781 -4.56 -29.65 -15.97
N ASP A 782 -3.57 -30.54 -16.00
CA ASP A 782 -3.46 -31.69 -15.08
C ASP A 782 -2.30 -31.49 -14.08
N TRP A 783 -2.43 -30.51 -13.19
CA TRP A 783 -1.44 -30.19 -12.14
C TRP A 783 -2.17 -29.77 -10.85
N VAL A 784 -1.56 -30.01 -9.69
CA VAL A 784 -2.19 -29.85 -8.35
C VAL A 784 -2.82 -28.46 -8.11
N GLU A 785 -2.32 -27.40 -8.77
CA GLU A 785 -2.85 -26.02 -8.65
C GLU A 785 -3.92 -25.64 -9.70
N ALA A 786 -4.33 -26.58 -10.57
CA ALA A 786 -5.29 -26.30 -11.65
C ALA A 786 -6.76 -26.34 -11.21
N GLU A 787 -7.06 -26.88 -10.02
CA GLU A 787 -8.43 -27.07 -9.52
C GLU A 787 -9.29 -25.79 -9.60
N PRO A 788 -8.81 -24.59 -9.20
CA PRO A 788 -9.59 -23.35 -9.32
C PRO A 788 -9.91 -22.95 -10.77
N LEU A 789 -8.97 -23.19 -11.70
CA LEU A 789 -9.16 -22.91 -13.13
C LEU A 789 -10.10 -23.92 -13.79
N GLN A 790 -10.05 -25.18 -13.37
CA GLN A 790 -11.01 -26.20 -13.80
C GLN A 790 -12.42 -25.88 -13.27
N ALA A 791 -12.54 -25.56 -11.99
CA ALA A 791 -13.80 -25.15 -11.35
C ALA A 791 -14.39 -23.91 -12.03
N LEU A 792 -13.53 -22.94 -12.39
CA LEU A 792 -13.90 -21.79 -13.19
C LEU A 792 -14.44 -22.20 -14.56
N GLY A 793 -13.69 -23.00 -15.31
CA GLY A 793 -14.09 -23.44 -16.65
C GLY A 793 -15.45 -24.12 -16.62
N MET A 794 -15.67 -25.00 -15.64
CA MET A 794 -16.96 -25.67 -15.44
C MET A 794 -18.08 -24.68 -15.08
N ALA A 795 -17.81 -23.69 -14.23
CA ALA A 795 -18.79 -22.66 -13.86
C ALA A 795 -19.15 -21.73 -15.03
N LEU A 796 -18.19 -21.44 -15.92
CA LEU A 796 -18.42 -20.61 -17.10
C LEU A 796 -19.06 -21.36 -18.27
N TRP A 797 -18.93 -22.69 -18.33
CA TRP A 797 -19.42 -23.49 -19.46
C TRP A 797 -20.93 -23.33 -19.71
N GLN A 798 -21.72 -23.18 -18.66
CA GLN A 798 -23.17 -22.94 -18.77
C GLN A 798 -23.54 -21.57 -19.38
N TYR A 799 -22.59 -20.63 -19.43
CA TYR A 799 -22.76 -19.29 -19.98
C TYR A 799 -22.12 -19.14 -21.37
N ARG A 800 -21.75 -20.25 -22.02
CA ARG A 800 -21.05 -20.25 -23.29
C ARG A 800 -21.96 -19.72 -24.41
N ALA A 801 -21.47 -18.74 -25.16
CA ALA A 801 -22.13 -18.30 -26.39
C ALA A 801 -22.12 -19.44 -27.44
N PRO A 802 -23.26 -19.72 -28.11
CA PRO A 802 -23.34 -20.80 -29.09
C PRO A 802 -22.45 -20.52 -30.30
N SER A 803 -22.06 -21.58 -31.03
CA SER A 803 -21.21 -21.47 -32.22
C SER A 803 -21.83 -20.68 -33.37
N THR A 804 -23.14 -20.40 -33.30
CA THR A 804 -23.88 -19.52 -34.22
C THR A 804 -23.47 -18.06 -34.07
N VAL A 805 -22.90 -17.65 -32.93
CA VAL A 805 -22.43 -16.30 -32.66
C VAL A 805 -21.03 -16.11 -33.28
N PRO A 806 -20.87 -15.26 -34.33
CA PRO A 806 -19.63 -15.17 -35.09
C PRO A 806 -18.60 -14.28 -34.36
N VAL A 807 -17.94 -14.83 -33.34
CA VAL A 807 -16.95 -14.10 -32.53
C VAL A 807 -15.70 -14.98 -32.32
N PRO A 808 -14.47 -14.42 -32.47
CA PRO A 808 -14.18 -13.04 -32.89
C PRO A 808 -14.48 -12.81 -34.37
N ARG A 809 -15.12 -11.67 -34.68
CA ARG A 809 -15.25 -11.13 -36.04
C ARG A 809 -14.14 -10.13 -36.31
N GLN A 810 -13.81 -9.92 -37.58
CA GLN A 810 -12.79 -8.95 -37.96
C GLN A 810 -13.22 -7.54 -37.49
N SER A 811 -12.41 -6.89 -36.65
CA SER A 811 -12.65 -5.51 -36.21
C SER A 811 -11.67 -4.57 -36.88
N LYS A 812 -12.18 -3.48 -37.46
CA LYS A 812 -11.38 -2.42 -38.06
C LYS A 812 -10.51 -1.65 -37.05
N PHE A 813 -10.75 -1.84 -35.74
CA PHE A 813 -10.01 -1.18 -34.67
C PHE A 813 -8.81 -2.00 -34.19
N ILE A 814 -8.77 -3.30 -34.51
CA ILE A 814 -7.60 -4.15 -34.29
C ILE A 814 -6.70 -4.06 -35.52
N ASP A 815 -5.41 -3.84 -35.28
CA ASP A 815 -4.40 -3.76 -36.31
C ASP A 815 -3.46 -4.93 -36.18
N SER A 816 -3.60 -5.91 -37.06
CA SER A 816 -2.76 -7.11 -37.09
C SER A 816 -1.28 -6.77 -37.29
N GLY A 817 -0.94 -5.58 -37.82
CA GLY A 817 0.41 -5.08 -37.94
C GLY A 817 1.08 -4.80 -36.59
N VAL A 818 0.31 -4.40 -35.58
CA VAL A 818 0.80 -4.23 -34.19
C VAL A 818 1.29 -5.56 -33.61
N PHE A 819 0.85 -6.69 -34.18
CA PHE A 819 1.28 -8.05 -33.82
C PHE A 819 2.40 -8.62 -34.70
N ARG A 820 3.02 -7.79 -35.54
CA ARG A 820 4.12 -8.20 -36.42
C ARG A 820 5.42 -7.44 -36.15
N SER A 821 5.38 -6.39 -35.30
CA SER A 821 6.52 -5.62 -34.79
C SER A 821 6.86 -6.03 -33.36
#